data_AF-A0A9P7FGC1-F1
#
_entry.id   AF-A0A9P7FGC1-F1
#
_cell.length_a   1.000
_cell.length_b   1.000
_cell.length_c   1.000
_cell.angle_alpha   90.00
_cell.angle_beta   90.00
_cell.angle_gamma   90.00
#
_symmetry.space_group_name_H-M   'P 1'
#
loop_
_entity.id
_entity.type
_entity.pdbx_description
1 polymer ?
#
loop_
_entity_poly.entity_id
_entity_poly.type
_entity_poly.pdbx_seq_one_letter_code
_entity_poly.pdbx_strand_id
1 'polypeptide(L)'
;EKKADDKEEKIQALTTSDIQILKTYGQGAYAAKLKKTEHDIKEVQKRIDEKLGVKESDTGLAPPNLWDLPVDRQRMGAHPLQVARCTKIIPVDPKKAEAARAVNPVGAAQGQKGADEQDKYVINIKQIAKFVVGLGDRVAPTDIEEGMRVGVDRNKYQIQIPLPPKIDASVTMMQVEEKPDVTYSDVGGCKEQIEKLREVVETPLLSPERFVKLGIDPPKGVLLFGPPGTGKTLCARAVANRTDATFIRVIGSELVQKYVGEGARMVRELFEMARSKKACIIFFDEVDAIGGARFDDGAGGDNEVQRTMLELINQLDGFDPRGNIKVLMATNRPDTLDPALLRPGRLDRRVEFSLPDNEGRAHILKIHARSMSVERDIRFDLIARLCPNTTGAELRSVATEAGMFAIRARRKVATERDFLDAVEKVVRQGTKFSSTTLFQIVWYIHTRTCNVYCMFCTIMMMTINLPVRALTVRTIQRRRYHVRRAPLPPSGESARLLDSFAAHPPLPLTLSTLVSFGNPLTPASVLRSVTYVLSEIPRRMAQRVRALEGLPFIVGTNPYVTRTLNGHRDSFNLLATYPEVRTLEDNKHFVDELDILVQRHRNDIPTMAKGFQECSRYMSPTQISNFLDGAIRSRISVRLIAEQHIALSHALAMDPGAAETGVLLHNGVIDPKCSPAVMVRMCGAFVSELCEATLGASPNITIDGCPEATFTYVPVHLEYILTEMLKNAFRATVEHHHKLHGLASSHPLPPVQITISPPTSSHPFLSIRIRDQGGGVSASNMARIFSYAFTTAGHADDHNGDGGPYAAQHIGGSAAIGSGSAGEGGNLFGEITEKGIQVGLGTIAGLGYGLPLSRLYAKYFGGSLDVFSLDGWGDDVFIKLRCLLDDAGDAEI
;
A
#
# COMPACT_ATOMS: atom_id res chain seq x y z
N GLU A 1 -43.14 -31.20 -43.36
CA GLU A 1 -41.75 -31.63 -43.59
C GLU A 1 -41.04 -30.63 -44.49
N LYS A 2 -40.01 -29.96 -43.97
CA LYS A 2 -38.85 -29.42 -44.70
C LYS A 2 -37.93 -28.77 -43.66
N LYS A 3 -37.12 -29.62 -43.03
CA LYS A 3 -35.88 -29.20 -42.35
C LYS A 3 -34.92 -28.80 -43.46
N ALA A 4 -34.54 -27.52 -43.52
CA ALA A 4 -33.39 -27.08 -44.28
C ALA A 4 -32.24 -26.96 -43.28
N ASP A 5 -31.19 -27.73 -43.51
CA ASP A 5 -29.93 -27.70 -42.77
C ASP A 5 -29.23 -26.35 -43.01
N ASP A 6 -29.24 -25.47 -42.01
CA ASP A 6 -28.27 -24.39 -41.91
C ASP A 6 -26.94 -24.99 -41.43
N LYS A 7 -26.14 -25.50 -42.38
CA LYS A 7 -24.73 -25.81 -42.15
C LYS A 7 -24.00 -24.48 -41.94
N GLU A 8 -23.55 -24.21 -40.72
CA GLU A 8 -22.55 -23.18 -40.45
C GLU A 8 -21.33 -23.43 -41.35
N GLU A 9 -21.15 -22.60 -42.37
CA GLU A 9 -19.93 -22.55 -43.17
C GLU A 9 -18.78 -22.20 -42.21
N LYS A 10 -17.91 -23.18 -41.95
CA LYS A 10 -16.65 -22.96 -41.22
C LYS A 10 -15.87 -21.87 -41.94
N ILE A 11 -15.74 -20.71 -41.31
CA ILE A 11 -14.87 -19.62 -41.77
C ILE A 11 -13.44 -20.17 -41.81
N GLN A 12 -12.96 -20.53 -42.99
CA GLN A 12 -11.57 -20.92 -43.19
C GLN A 12 -10.69 -19.67 -43.03
N ALA A 13 -9.66 -19.78 -42.18
CA ALA A 13 -8.66 -18.75 -42.06
C ALA A 13 -7.95 -18.58 -43.42
N LEU A 14 -7.87 -17.33 -43.90
CA LEU A 14 -7.19 -16.99 -45.14
C LEU A 14 -5.75 -17.49 -45.10
N THR A 15 -5.32 -18.20 -46.15
CA THR A 15 -3.93 -18.63 -46.27
C THR A 15 -3.02 -17.42 -46.48
N THR A 16 -1.73 -17.56 -46.22
CA THR A 16 -0.74 -16.47 -46.42
C THR A 16 -0.76 -15.95 -47.86
N SER A 17 -1.04 -16.83 -48.82
CA SER A 17 -1.28 -16.51 -50.23
C SER A 17 -2.54 -15.66 -50.45
N ASP A 18 -3.65 -16.02 -49.80
CA ASP A 18 -4.91 -15.27 -49.94
C ASP A 18 -4.79 -13.87 -49.34
N ILE A 19 -4.06 -13.74 -48.21
CA ILE A 19 -3.74 -12.45 -47.60
C ILE A 19 -2.88 -11.59 -48.54
N GLN A 20 -1.95 -12.21 -49.29
CA GLN A 20 -1.10 -11.51 -50.24
C GLN A 20 -1.87 -11.07 -51.49
N ILE A 21 -2.84 -11.87 -51.94
CA ILE A 21 -3.77 -11.51 -53.01
C ILE A 21 -4.69 -10.37 -52.56
N LEU A 22 -5.27 -10.45 -51.36
CA LEU A 22 -6.09 -9.37 -50.79
C LEU A 22 -5.30 -8.06 -50.59
N LYS A 23 -4.02 -8.16 -50.24
CA LYS A 23 -3.13 -6.99 -50.15
C LYS A 23 -2.82 -6.35 -51.50
N THR A 24 -2.80 -7.13 -52.58
CA THR A 24 -2.55 -6.65 -53.95
C THR A 24 -3.83 -6.23 -54.67
N TYR A 25 -4.99 -6.73 -54.23
CA TYR A 25 -6.30 -6.38 -54.76
C TYR A 25 -6.60 -4.88 -54.53
N GLY A 26 -6.72 -4.13 -55.63
CA GLY A 26 -6.97 -2.68 -55.60
C GLY A 26 -5.73 -1.79 -55.50
N GLN A 27 -4.52 -2.35 -55.44
CA GLN A 27 -3.30 -1.55 -55.56
C GLN A 27 -3.03 -1.26 -57.04
N GLY A 28 -3.09 0.02 -57.43
CA GLY A 28 -2.67 0.44 -58.77
C GLY A 28 -1.22 0.03 -59.04
N ALA A 29 -0.86 -0.16 -60.32
CA ALA A 29 0.48 -0.61 -60.74
C ALA A 29 1.65 0.25 -60.20
N TYR A 30 1.36 1.47 -59.75
CA TYR A 30 2.33 2.42 -59.18
C TYR A 30 2.38 2.45 -57.64
N ALA A 31 1.47 1.79 -56.91
CA ALA A 31 1.37 1.89 -55.45
C ALA A 31 2.66 1.44 -54.73
N ALA A 32 3.28 0.35 -55.21
CA ALA A 32 4.55 -0.12 -54.69
C ALA A 32 5.71 0.85 -54.97
N LYS A 33 5.71 1.47 -56.16
CA LYS A 33 6.73 2.47 -56.54
C LYS A 33 6.59 3.75 -55.72
N LEU A 34 5.37 4.20 -55.45
CA LEU A 34 5.09 5.36 -54.59
C LEU A 34 5.55 5.12 -53.15
N LYS A 35 5.21 3.97 -52.56
CA LYS A 35 5.68 3.61 -51.21
C LYS A 35 7.19 3.53 -51.11
N LYS A 36 7.85 2.99 -52.14
CA LYS A 36 9.32 2.96 -52.21
C LYS A 36 9.90 4.38 -52.27
N THR A 37 9.32 5.24 -53.11
CA THR A 37 9.76 6.64 -53.23
C THR A 37 9.57 7.41 -51.92
N GLU A 38 8.47 7.19 -51.19
CA GLU A 38 8.24 7.80 -49.87
C GLU A 38 9.26 7.32 -48.83
N HIS A 39 9.64 6.04 -48.88
CA HIS A 39 10.70 5.49 -48.04
C HIS A 39 12.05 6.12 -48.36
N ASP A 40 12.39 6.22 -49.65
CA ASP A 40 13.63 6.84 -50.12
C ASP A 40 13.73 8.32 -49.69
N ILE A 41 12.61 9.08 -49.75
CA ILE A 41 12.55 10.46 -49.26
C ILE A 41 12.86 10.53 -47.76
N LYS A 42 12.28 9.63 -46.95
CA LYS A 42 12.53 9.56 -45.50
C LYS A 42 13.97 9.17 -45.18
N GLU A 43 14.57 8.26 -45.94
CA GLU A 43 16.00 7.91 -45.79
C GLU A 43 16.90 9.10 -46.14
N VAL A 44 16.60 9.84 -47.21
CA VAL A 44 17.34 11.04 -47.58
C VAL A 44 17.22 12.11 -46.50
N GLN A 45 16.01 12.34 -45.96
CA GLN A 45 15.79 13.26 -44.86
C GLN A 45 16.62 12.86 -43.63
N LYS A 46 16.59 11.59 -43.23
CA LYS A 46 17.40 11.07 -42.12
C LYS A 46 18.91 11.27 -42.36
N ARG A 47 19.40 11.03 -43.58
CA ARG A 47 20.80 11.27 -43.95
C ARG A 47 21.17 12.75 -43.91
N ILE A 48 20.23 13.64 -44.24
CA ILE A 48 20.42 15.10 -44.11
C ILE A 48 20.48 15.47 -42.63
N ASP A 49 19.57 14.98 -41.80
CA ASP A 49 19.54 15.25 -40.36
C ASP A 49 20.79 14.73 -39.64
N GLU A 50 21.27 13.54 -40.01
CA GLU A 50 22.55 12.98 -39.55
C GLU A 50 23.75 13.85 -39.93
N LYS A 51 23.74 14.43 -41.15
CA LYS A 51 24.79 15.34 -41.61
C LYS A 51 24.70 16.73 -41.00
N LEU A 52 23.49 17.22 -40.73
CA LEU A 52 23.24 18.48 -40.02
C LEU A 52 23.69 18.38 -38.54
N GLY A 53 23.97 17.18 -38.05
CA GLY A 53 24.36 16.96 -36.66
C GLY A 53 23.19 17.19 -35.69
N VAL A 54 21.94 17.19 -36.20
CA VAL A 54 20.72 17.17 -35.37
C VAL A 54 20.52 15.75 -34.86
N LYS A 55 21.49 15.26 -34.11
CA LYS A 55 21.22 14.21 -33.14
C LYS A 55 20.84 14.95 -31.87
N GLU A 56 19.60 14.78 -31.42
CA GLU A 56 19.28 14.97 -30.01
C GLU A 56 20.16 13.97 -29.26
N SER A 57 21.37 14.41 -28.94
CA SER A 57 22.26 13.65 -28.10
C SER A 57 21.66 13.67 -26.70
N ASP A 58 21.48 12.50 -26.09
CA ASP A 58 21.09 12.29 -24.69
C ASP A 58 21.98 13.05 -23.67
N THR A 59 23.03 13.74 -24.13
CA THR A 59 23.94 14.59 -23.37
C THR A 59 23.35 15.96 -23.01
N GLY A 60 22.12 16.29 -23.42
CA GLY A 60 21.44 17.55 -23.06
C GLY A 60 22.03 18.81 -23.70
N LEU A 61 22.78 18.66 -24.81
CA LEU A 61 23.29 19.79 -25.59
C LEU A 61 22.23 20.25 -26.59
N ALA A 62 21.98 21.56 -26.64
CA ALA A 62 21.15 22.14 -27.69
C ALA A 62 21.85 22.01 -29.06
N PRO A 63 21.11 21.81 -30.16
CA PRO A 63 21.70 21.80 -31.49
C PRO A 63 22.41 23.13 -31.77
N PRO A 64 23.54 23.13 -32.52
CA PRO A 64 24.37 24.32 -32.75
C PRO A 64 23.62 25.54 -33.30
N ASN A 65 22.53 25.33 -34.03
CA ASN A 65 21.70 26.39 -34.60
C ASN A 65 20.87 27.15 -33.53
N LEU A 66 20.64 26.55 -32.37
CA LEU A 66 19.94 27.16 -31.23
C LEU A 66 20.93 27.77 -30.22
N TRP A 67 22.24 27.80 -30.54
CA TRP A 67 23.24 28.31 -29.63
C TRP A 67 23.19 29.84 -29.58
N ASP A 68 22.73 30.38 -28.45
CA ASP A 68 22.61 31.81 -28.22
C ASP A 68 23.99 32.42 -27.89
N LEU A 69 24.72 32.82 -28.94
CA LEU A 69 26.04 33.47 -28.86
C LEU A 69 26.06 34.68 -27.89
N PRO A 70 25.04 35.55 -27.84
CA PRO A 70 24.90 36.57 -26.79
C PRO A 70 24.97 36.02 -25.36
N VAL A 71 24.26 34.93 -25.06
CA VAL A 71 24.27 34.30 -23.72
C VAL A 71 25.64 33.72 -23.39
N ASP A 72 26.33 33.13 -24.36
CA ASP A 72 27.68 32.61 -24.13
C ASP A 72 28.71 33.72 -23.93
N ARG A 73 28.56 34.86 -24.63
CA ARG A 73 29.36 36.06 -24.35
C ARG A 73 29.10 36.60 -22.95
N GLN A 74 27.85 36.55 -22.47
CA GLN A 74 27.53 36.89 -21.08
C GLN A 74 28.15 35.91 -20.08
N ARG A 75 28.16 34.60 -20.37
CA ARG A 75 28.82 33.59 -19.53
C ARG A 75 30.34 33.78 -19.46
N MET A 76 30.97 34.23 -20.55
CA MET A 76 32.40 34.56 -20.57
C MET A 76 32.73 35.82 -19.77
N GLY A 77 31.82 36.80 -19.71
CA GLY A 77 32.01 38.06 -18.98
C GLY A 77 31.54 38.04 -17.52
N ALA A 78 30.65 37.12 -17.15
CA ALA A 78 30.09 37.04 -15.80
C ALA A 78 30.98 36.20 -14.88
N HIS A 79 31.56 36.84 -13.86
CA HIS A 79 32.19 36.12 -12.77
C HIS A 79 31.13 35.44 -11.90
N PRO A 80 31.35 34.19 -11.44
CA PRO A 80 30.40 33.48 -10.62
C PRO A 80 30.25 34.18 -9.26
N LEU A 81 29.04 34.66 -8.97
CA LEU A 81 28.70 35.23 -7.66
C LEU A 81 28.44 34.10 -6.67
N GLN A 82 29.05 34.21 -5.49
CA GLN A 82 28.78 33.32 -4.37
C GLN A 82 27.55 33.82 -3.60
N VAL A 83 26.63 32.91 -3.28
CA VAL A 83 25.42 33.25 -2.54
C VAL A 83 25.74 33.36 -1.05
N ALA A 84 25.48 34.53 -0.46
CA ALA A 84 25.59 34.80 0.97
C ALA A 84 24.27 35.33 1.54
N ARG A 85 24.15 35.35 2.88
CA ARG A 85 23.01 35.96 3.57
C ARG A 85 23.49 37.16 4.40
N CYS A 86 22.87 38.32 4.23
CA CYS A 86 23.10 39.46 5.11
C CYS A 86 22.52 39.12 6.49
N THR A 87 23.35 39.15 7.53
CA THR A 87 22.93 38.80 8.90
C THR A 87 22.67 40.01 9.76
N LYS A 88 23.47 41.07 9.58
CA LYS A 88 23.35 42.30 10.35
C LYS A 88 23.94 43.44 9.56
N ILE A 89 23.29 44.59 9.60
CA ILE A 89 23.82 45.85 9.07
C ILE A 89 24.52 46.57 10.22
N ILE A 90 25.78 46.96 10.02
CA ILE A 90 26.55 47.78 10.95
C ILE A 90 26.52 49.21 10.40
N PRO A 91 25.62 50.07 10.93
CA PRO A 91 25.58 51.46 10.52
C PRO A 91 26.87 52.16 10.96
N VAL A 92 27.33 53.11 10.16
CA VAL A 92 28.53 53.90 10.50
C VAL A 92 28.22 54.84 11.68
N ASP A 93 29.03 54.75 12.74
CA ASP A 93 29.02 55.74 13.82
C ASP A 93 29.55 57.08 13.29
N PRO A 94 28.78 58.19 13.31
CA PRO A 94 29.21 59.46 12.73
C PRO A 94 30.48 60.02 13.39
N LYS A 95 30.68 59.74 14.68
CA LYS A 95 31.87 60.15 15.44
C LYS A 95 33.16 59.42 15.04
N LYS A 96 33.07 58.17 14.55
CA LYS A 96 34.24 57.41 14.07
C LYS A 96 34.57 57.73 12.61
N ALA A 97 33.56 58.06 11.80
CA ALA A 97 33.76 58.53 10.42
C ALA A 97 34.50 59.87 10.36
N GLU A 98 34.18 60.81 11.26
CA GLU A 98 34.92 62.09 11.37
C GLU A 98 36.37 61.89 11.84
N ALA A 99 36.61 60.99 12.80
CA ALA A 99 37.95 60.66 13.26
C ALA A 99 38.80 59.99 12.16
N ALA A 100 38.20 59.17 11.29
CA ALA A 100 38.88 58.56 10.14
C ALA A 100 39.19 59.57 9.02
N ARG A 101 38.33 60.58 8.80
CA ARG A 101 38.58 61.70 7.86
C ARG A 101 39.77 62.56 8.27
N ALA A 102 40.01 62.75 9.56
CA ALA A 102 41.13 63.53 10.07
C ALA A 102 42.51 62.87 9.83
N VAL A 103 42.56 61.55 9.63
CA VAL A 103 43.81 60.77 9.49
C VAL A 103 44.25 60.60 8.03
N ASN A 104 43.35 60.76 7.05
CA ASN A 104 43.66 60.60 5.62
C ASN A 104 43.43 61.89 4.81
N PRO A 105 44.47 62.69 4.51
CA PRO A 105 44.33 63.86 3.65
C PRO A 105 44.16 63.49 2.16
N VAL A 106 43.47 64.37 1.43
CA VAL A 106 43.06 64.21 0.03
C VAL A 106 44.28 64.28 -0.90
N GLY A 107 45.01 63.16 -1.06
CA GLY A 107 46.18 63.17 -1.94
C GLY A 107 46.93 61.86 -2.21
N ALA A 108 46.72 60.78 -1.45
CA ALA A 108 47.40 59.51 -1.71
C ALA A 108 46.63 58.63 -2.72
N ALA A 109 47.36 58.05 -3.68
CA ALA A 109 46.85 57.20 -4.74
C ALA A 109 46.59 55.75 -4.27
N GLN A 110 45.47 55.20 -4.74
CA GLN A 110 45.17 53.78 -4.96
C GLN A 110 45.41 52.79 -3.81
N GLY A 111 44.36 52.54 -3.02
CA GLY A 111 44.29 51.36 -2.16
C GLY A 111 43.03 51.25 -1.32
N GLN A 112 42.69 52.27 -0.54
CA GLN A 112 41.58 52.23 0.42
C GLN A 112 41.02 53.65 0.64
N LYS A 113 40.29 54.20 -0.34
CA LYS A 113 39.50 55.43 -0.13
C LYS A 113 38.04 55.04 0.09
N GLY A 114 37.48 55.38 1.25
CA GLY A 114 36.04 55.27 1.54
C GLY A 114 35.57 54.07 2.37
N ALA A 115 36.45 53.14 2.76
CA ALA A 115 36.05 51.91 3.47
C ALA A 115 35.45 52.16 4.89
N ASP A 116 35.69 53.34 5.48
CA ASP A 116 35.15 53.73 6.78
C ASP A 116 34.04 54.80 6.70
N GLU A 117 33.62 55.21 5.50
CA GLU A 117 32.50 56.17 5.29
C GLU A 117 31.17 55.47 4.96
N GLN A 118 31.18 54.19 4.60
CA GLN A 118 30.01 53.44 4.14
C GLN A 118 29.58 52.37 5.14
N ASP A 119 28.28 52.06 5.15
CA ASP A 119 27.71 51.00 5.99
C ASP A 119 28.38 49.66 5.71
N LYS A 120 28.70 48.95 6.79
CA LYS A 120 29.36 47.64 6.73
C LYS A 120 28.32 46.55 6.94
N TYR A 121 28.38 45.50 6.14
CA TYR A 121 27.41 44.40 6.19
C TYR A 121 28.09 43.14 6.70
N VAL A 122 27.45 42.43 7.63
CA VAL A 122 27.93 41.12 8.07
C VAL A 122 27.23 40.07 7.23
N ILE A 123 27.95 39.43 6.31
CA ILE A 123 27.43 38.33 5.50
C ILE A 123 27.82 36.98 6.09
N ASN A 124 26.94 35.99 5.93
CA ASN A 124 27.20 34.60 6.28
C ASN A 124 27.18 33.73 5.02
N ILE A 125 28.30 33.07 4.75
CA ILE A 125 28.44 32.12 3.64
C ILE A 125 28.39 30.71 4.22
N LYS A 126 27.41 29.90 3.78
CA LYS A 126 27.08 28.58 4.38
C LYS A 126 28.25 27.59 4.49
N GLN A 127 29.29 27.72 3.66
CA GLN A 127 30.41 26.79 3.60
C GLN A 127 31.68 27.28 4.31
N ILE A 128 31.78 28.56 4.67
CA ILE A 128 33.06 29.18 5.02
C ILE A 128 32.98 29.85 6.40
N ALA A 129 32.54 31.10 6.46
CA ALA A 129 32.56 31.92 7.66
C ALA A 129 31.67 33.15 7.50
N LYS A 130 31.63 33.96 8.56
CA LYS A 130 31.02 35.30 8.53
C LYS A 130 32.08 36.32 8.12
N PHE A 131 31.75 37.18 7.17
CA PHE A 131 32.63 38.25 6.69
C PHE A 131 31.97 39.61 6.88
N VAL A 132 32.78 40.63 7.15
CA VAL A 132 32.35 42.03 7.10
C VAL A 132 32.71 42.56 5.73
N VAL A 133 31.70 43.02 4.99
CA VAL A 133 31.81 43.39 3.59
C VAL A 133 31.23 44.75 3.31
N GLY A 134 31.75 45.40 2.27
CA GLY A 134 31.20 46.62 1.71
C GLY A 134 30.18 46.35 0.60
N LEU A 135 29.46 47.41 0.22
CA LEU A 135 28.61 47.42 -0.97
C LEU A 135 29.47 47.50 -2.24
N GLY A 136 29.00 46.89 -3.32
CA GLY A 136 29.52 47.08 -4.66
C GLY A 136 28.82 48.25 -5.38
N ASP A 137 29.40 48.70 -6.48
CA ASP A 137 28.95 49.91 -7.20
C ASP A 137 27.52 49.82 -7.77
N ARG A 138 26.94 48.62 -7.85
CA ARG A 138 25.63 48.35 -8.48
C ARG A 138 24.44 48.39 -7.52
N VAL A 139 24.66 48.48 -6.20
CA VAL A 139 23.62 48.33 -5.19
C VAL A 139 23.58 49.52 -4.24
N ALA A 140 22.38 50.01 -3.94
CA ALA A 140 22.20 51.06 -2.94
C ALA A 140 22.03 50.45 -1.54
N PRO A 141 22.43 51.17 -0.46
CA PRO A 141 22.20 50.72 0.91
C PRO A 141 20.73 50.45 1.26
N THR A 142 19.79 51.12 0.58
CA THR A 142 18.33 50.98 0.77
C THR A 142 17.78 49.64 0.28
N ASP A 143 18.49 48.98 -0.63
CA ASP A 143 17.99 47.76 -1.29
C ASP A 143 18.37 46.50 -0.51
N ILE A 144 19.19 46.64 0.55
CA ILE A 144 19.73 45.53 1.34
C ILE A 144 19.08 45.53 2.73
N GLU A 145 18.28 44.51 2.98
CA GLU A 145 17.66 44.28 4.28
C GLU A 145 18.39 43.19 5.08
N GLU A 146 18.21 43.23 6.40
CA GLU A 146 18.71 42.16 7.28
C GLU A 146 17.99 40.84 6.98
N GLY A 147 18.75 39.76 6.82
CA GLY A 147 18.22 38.44 6.47
C GLY A 147 18.11 38.16 4.97
N MET A 148 18.30 39.19 4.11
CA MET A 148 18.23 39.06 2.66
C MET A 148 19.37 38.24 2.09
N ARG A 149 19.11 37.54 0.97
CA ARG A 149 20.14 36.86 0.21
C ARG A 149 20.84 37.83 -0.72
N VAL A 150 22.15 37.72 -0.83
CA VAL A 150 22.97 38.62 -1.64
C VAL A 150 23.99 37.82 -2.44
N GLY A 151 24.20 38.22 -3.69
CA GLY A 151 25.27 37.72 -4.54
C GLY A 151 26.56 38.49 -4.25
N VAL A 152 27.59 37.77 -3.81
CA VAL A 152 28.86 38.32 -3.38
C VAL A 152 29.96 37.85 -4.33
N ASP A 153 30.89 38.73 -4.70
CA ASP A 153 32.05 38.34 -5.49
C ASP A 153 32.98 37.40 -4.71
N ARG A 154 33.50 36.36 -5.35
CA ARG A 154 34.36 35.35 -4.71
C ARG A 154 35.72 35.90 -4.27
N ASN A 155 36.24 36.89 -5.00
CA ASN A 155 37.60 37.40 -4.77
C ASN A 155 37.59 38.58 -3.78
N LYS A 156 36.72 39.55 -3.99
CA LYS A 156 36.67 40.78 -3.17
C LYS A 156 35.68 40.72 -2.00
N TYR A 157 34.82 39.70 -1.96
CA TYR A 157 33.72 39.61 -1.00
C TYR A 157 32.92 40.91 -0.90
N GLN A 158 32.47 41.46 -2.03
CA GLN A 158 31.61 42.66 -2.07
C GLN A 158 30.21 42.28 -2.56
N ILE A 159 29.17 42.92 -2.00
CA ILE A 159 27.79 42.68 -2.40
C ILE A 159 27.54 43.31 -3.77
N GLN A 160 27.20 42.50 -4.77
CA GLN A 160 26.97 42.96 -6.14
C GLN A 160 25.49 43.10 -6.47
N ILE A 161 24.65 42.15 -6.04
CA ILE A 161 23.23 42.08 -6.41
C ILE A 161 22.42 41.47 -5.25
N PRO A 162 21.27 42.06 -4.85
CA PRO A 162 20.32 41.41 -3.96
C PRO A 162 19.63 40.25 -4.68
N LEU A 163 19.58 39.09 -4.03
CA LEU A 163 18.91 37.91 -4.55
C LEU A 163 17.55 37.76 -3.87
N PRO A 164 16.52 37.28 -4.59
CA PRO A 164 15.24 36.98 -3.97
C PRO A 164 15.41 35.98 -2.82
N PRO A 165 14.51 36.02 -1.82
CA PRO A 165 14.56 35.10 -0.69
C PRO A 165 14.51 33.65 -1.17
N LYS A 166 15.09 32.73 -0.38
CA LYS A 166 14.99 31.31 -0.69
C LYS A 166 13.56 30.90 -0.48
N ILE A 167 12.89 30.50 -1.56
CA ILE A 167 11.69 29.69 -1.47
C ILE A 167 12.15 28.26 -1.70
N ASP A 168 11.82 27.34 -0.80
CA ASP A 168 12.12 25.92 -1.04
C ASP A 168 11.40 25.45 -2.31
N ALA A 169 12.11 24.68 -3.14
CA ALA A 169 11.57 24.17 -4.39
C ALA A 169 10.33 23.29 -4.15
N SER A 170 10.27 22.58 -3.02
CA SER A 170 9.10 21.81 -2.61
C SER A 170 7.84 22.66 -2.49
N VAL A 171 7.93 23.85 -1.88
CA VAL A 171 6.80 24.79 -1.72
C VAL A 171 6.42 25.42 -3.06
N THR A 172 7.40 25.68 -3.93
CA THR A 172 7.14 26.23 -5.27
C THR A 172 6.41 25.21 -6.15
N MET A 173 6.74 23.91 -6.03
CA MET A 173 6.06 22.85 -6.77
C MET A 173 4.60 22.61 -6.31
N MET A 174 4.23 23.06 -5.11
CA MET A 174 2.83 23.05 -4.63
C MET A 174 1.98 24.18 -5.24
N GLN A 175 2.62 25.13 -5.93
CA GLN A 175 1.90 26.13 -6.71
C GLN A 175 1.30 25.47 -7.95
N VAL A 176 -0.02 25.54 -8.07
CA VAL A 176 -0.70 25.14 -9.29
C VAL A 176 -0.65 26.33 -10.25
N GLU A 177 0.27 26.27 -11.22
CA GLU A 177 0.40 27.33 -12.23
C GLU A 177 -0.70 27.28 -13.30
N GLU A 178 -1.29 26.11 -13.57
CA GLU A 178 -2.39 25.96 -14.55
C GLU A 178 -3.77 26.05 -13.89
N LYS A 179 -4.60 26.97 -14.40
CA LYS A 179 -6.01 27.10 -13.99
C LYS A 179 -6.72 25.76 -14.21
N PRO A 180 -7.40 25.18 -13.20
CA PRO A 180 -8.16 23.97 -13.41
C PRO A 180 -9.37 24.24 -14.33
N ASP A 181 -9.60 23.38 -15.33
CA ASP A 181 -10.67 23.57 -16.33
C ASP A 181 -12.11 23.40 -15.78
N VAL A 182 -12.28 23.10 -14.49
CA VAL A 182 -13.59 22.81 -13.90
C VAL A 182 -14.39 24.10 -13.74
N THR A 183 -15.64 24.10 -14.19
CA THR A 183 -16.54 25.26 -14.08
C THR A 183 -17.64 25.04 -13.04
N TYR A 184 -18.32 26.10 -12.63
CA TYR A 184 -19.49 25.97 -11.73
C TYR A 184 -20.65 25.20 -12.35
N SER A 185 -20.74 25.14 -13.69
CA SER A 185 -21.76 24.35 -14.39
C SER A 185 -21.57 22.84 -14.20
N ASP A 186 -20.36 22.41 -13.83
CA ASP A 186 -20.02 21.01 -13.58
C ASP A 186 -20.33 20.60 -12.13
N VAL A 187 -20.65 21.56 -11.25
CA VAL A 187 -21.02 21.30 -9.85
C VAL A 187 -22.55 21.26 -9.72
N GLY A 188 -23.11 20.05 -9.57
CA GLY A 188 -24.54 19.85 -9.43
C GLY A 188 -25.03 19.76 -7.99
N GLY A 189 -26.27 20.20 -7.74
CA GLY A 189 -27.01 19.91 -6.49
C GLY A 189 -26.66 20.75 -5.26
N CYS A 190 -25.65 21.63 -5.31
CA CYS A 190 -25.17 22.38 -4.14
C CYS A 190 -25.25 23.92 -4.33
N LYS A 191 -26.40 24.44 -4.78
CA LYS A 191 -26.55 25.87 -5.14
C LYS A 191 -26.32 26.80 -3.96
N GLU A 192 -26.90 26.50 -2.80
CA GLU A 192 -26.80 27.35 -1.61
C GLU A 192 -25.36 27.35 -1.06
N GLN A 193 -24.70 26.19 -1.06
CA GLN A 193 -23.31 26.04 -0.62
C GLN A 193 -22.36 26.81 -1.54
N ILE A 194 -22.59 26.74 -2.86
CA ILE A 194 -21.82 27.49 -3.86
C ILE A 194 -21.98 28.99 -3.62
N GLU A 195 -23.19 29.49 -3.40
CA GLU A 195 -23.41 30.93 -3.21
C GLU A 195 -22.70 31.44 -1.96
N LYS A 196 -22.79 30.70 -0.83
CA LYS A 196 -22.02 31.00 0.39
C LYS A 196 -20.51 31.05 0.14
N LEU A 197 -19.99 30.17 -0.71
CA LEU A 197 -18.57 30.15 -1.07
C LEU A 197 -18.18 31.35 -1.96
N ARG A 198 -19.06 31.74 -2.90
CA ARG A 198 -18.86 32.89 -3.79
C ARG A 198 -18.89 34.22 -3.06
N GLU A 199 -19.74 34.37 -2.05
CA GLU A 199 -19.78 35.55 -1.19
C GLU A 199 -18.45 35.77 -0.45
N VAL A 200 -17.79 34.69 -0.03
CA VAL A 200 -16.56 34.76 0.77
C VAL A 200 -15.31 34.91 -0.07
N VAL A 201 -15.23 34.24 -1.23
CA VAL A 201 -14.00 34.21 -2.04
C VAL A 201 -14.11 35.11 -3.26
N GLU A 202 -15.14 34.94 -4.09
CA GLU A 202 -15.27 35.61 -5.39
C GLU A 202 -15.60 37.10 -5.22
N THR A 203 -16.62 37.41 -4.43
CA THR A 203 -17.14 38.78 -4.26
C THR A 203 -16.10 39.79 -3.74
N PRO A 204 -15.27 39.48 -2.73
CA PRO A 204 -14.24 40.41 -2.27
C PRO A 204 -13.06 40.56 -3.23
N LEU A 205 -12.78 39.55 -4.06
CA LEU A 205 -11.70 39.62 -5.05
C LEU A 205 -12.12 40.41 -6.29
N LEU A 206 -13.35 40.25 -6.77
CA LEU A 206 -13.88 40.97 -7.93
C LEU A 206 -14.33 42.40 -7.62
N SER A 207 -14.92 42.62 -6.44
CA SER A 207 -15.54 43.91 -6.09
C SER A 207 -15.20 44.38 -4.67
N PRO A 208 -13.92 44.66 -4.37
CA PRO A 208 -13.50 45.12 -3.04
C PRO A 208 -14.17 46.45 -2.63
N GLU A 209 -14.55 47.30 -3.59
CA GLU A 209 -15.23 48.57 -3.32
C GLU A 209 -16.52 48.43 -2.49
N ARG A 210 -17.26 47.33 -2.67
CA ARG A 210 -18.51 47.10 -1.94
C ARG A 210 -18.25 46.95 -0.44
N PHE A 211 -17.15 46.29 -0.08
CA PHE A 211 -16.74 46.10 1.31
C PHE A 211 -16.21 47.39 1.93
N VAL A 212 -15.41 48.14 1.17
CA VAL A 212 -14.87 49.44 1.62
C VAL A 212 -15.97 50.47 1.83
N LYS A 213 -16.95 50.58 0.91
CA LYS A 213 -18.09 51.50 1.04
C LYS A 213 -18.98 51.16 2.24
N LEU A 214 -19.16 49.86 2.52
CA LEU A 214 -19.94 49.39 3.65
C LEU A 214 -19.15 49.44 4.98
N GLY A 215 -17.82 49.54 4.93
CA GLY A 215 -16.94 49.59 6.10
C GLY A 215 -16.79 48.25 6.82
N ILE A 216 -16.94 47.12 6.10
CA ILE A 216 -16.81 45.78 6.66
C ILE A 216 -15.57 45.07 6.11
N ASP A 217 -14.85 44.37 6.97
CA ASP A 217 -13.78 43.48 6.53
C ASP A 217 -14.35 42.18 5.95
N PRO A 218 -13.88 41.73 4.77
CA PRO A 218 -14.35 40.48 4.20
C PRO A 218 -13.83 39.28 5.01
N PRO A 219 -14.62 38.20 5.15
CA PRO A 219 -14.19 36.98 5.83
C PRO A 219 -12.93 36.40 5.20
N LYS A 220 -12.02 35.86 6.03
CA LYS A 220 -10.67 35.47 5.61
C LYS A 220 -10.53 33.98 5.31
N GLY A 221 -11.37 33.14 5.92
CA GLY A 221 -11.28 31.69 5.82
C GLY A 221 -12.62 30.97 5.67
N VAL A 222 -12.62 29.89 4.90
CA VAL A 222 -13.77 28.97 4.76
C VAL A 222 -13.36 27.55 5.07
N LEU A 223 -14.16 26.85 5.87
CA LEU A 223 -14.08 25.42 6.09
C LEU A 223 -15.18 24.70 5.32
N LEU A 224 -14.80 23.84 4.37
CA LEU A 224 -15.66 22.93 3.64
C LEU A 224 -15.62 21.57 4.35
N PHE A 225 -16.76 21.09 4.84
CA PHE A 225 -16.84 19.79 5.50
C PHE A 225 -18.07 19.00 5.07
N GLY A 226 -17.99 17.68 5.13
CA GLY A 226 -19.06 16.76 4.73
C GLY A 226 -18.52 15.37 4.40
N PRO A 227 -19.37 14.38 4.11
CA PRO A 227 -18.92 13.05 3.72
C PRO A 227 -18.09 13.10 2.42
N PRO A 228 -17.19 12.12 2.21
CA PRO A 228 -16.43 12.03 0.96
C PRO A 228 -17.37 11.84 -0.24
N GLY A 229 -16.96 12.33 -1.42
CA GLY A 229 -17.75 12.19 -2.64
C GLY A 229 -18.87 13.23 -2.84
N THR A 230 -18.98 14.24 -1.98
CA THR A 230 -19.92 15.38 -2.09
C THR A 230 -19.41 16.55 -2.94
N GLY A 231 -18.20 16.45 -3.51
CA GLY A 231 -17.68 17.47 -4.43
C GLY A 231 -16.98 18.68 -3.78
N LYS A 232 -16.52 18.57 -2.52
CA LYS A 232 -15.74 19.62 -1.82
C LYS A 232 -14.55 20.13 -2.65
N THR A 233 -13.70 19.20 -3.12
CA THR A 233 -12.53 19.52 -3.95
C THR A 233 -12.92 20.04 -5.34
N LEU A 234 -14.05 19.59 -5.90
CA LEU A 234 -14.57 20.09 -7.18
C LEU A 234 -15.02 21.56 -7.05
N CYS A 235 -15.69 21.92 -5.95
CA CYS A 235 -16.08 23.31 -5.68
C CYS A 235 -14.87 24.23 -5.55
N ALA A 236 -13.83 23.78 -4.83
CA ALA A 236 -12.60 24.56 -4.69
C ALA A 236 -11.91 24.80 -6.05
N ARG A 237 -11.87 23.78 -6.92
CA ARG A 237 -11.36 23.92 -8.29
C ARG A 237 -12.20 24.89 -9.15
N ALA A 238 -13.53 24.83 -9.03
CA ALA A 238 -14.41 25.74 -9.76
C ALA A 238 -14.22 27.21 -9.34
N VAL A 239 -13.99 27.45 -8.04
CA VAL A 239 -13.65 28.79 -7.51
C VAL A 239 -12.31 29.25 -8.07
N ALA A 240 -11.31 28.37 -8.11
CA ALA A 240 -9.98 28.68 -8.63
C ALA A 240 -10.02 29.06 -10.12
N ASN A 241 -10.85 28.38 -10.93
CA ASN A 241 -11.01 28.71 -12.35
C ASN A 241 -11.61 30.11 -12.56
N ARG A 242 -12.59 30.48 -11.75
CA ARG A 242 -13.30 31.76 -11.89
C ARG A 242 -12.54 32.95 -11.29
N THR A 243 -11.56 32.69 -10.43
CA THR A 243 -10.74 33.73 -9.81
C THR A 243 -9.39 33.82 -10.53
N ASP A 244 -9.04 34.98 -11.07
CA ASP A 244 -7.71 35.23 -11.68
C ASP A 244 -6.59 35.37 -10.62
N ALA A 245 -6.79 34.80 -9.43
CA ALA A 245 -5.84 34.81 -8.33
C ALA A 245 -4.94 33.58 -8.39
N THR A 246 -3.74 33.68 -7.82
CA THR A 246 -2.86 32.52 -7.75
C THR A 246 -3.45 31.47 -6.81
N PHE A 247 -3.62 30.26 -7.32
CA PHE A 247 -4.15 29.13 -6.56
C PHE A 247 -3.01 28.23 -6.10
N ILE A 248 -2.88 28.07 -4.77
CA ILE A 248 -1.90 27.17 -4.16
C ILE A 248 -2.68 26.01 -3.56
N ARG A 249 -2.47 24.80 -4.08
CA ARG A 249 -3.06 23.58 -3.53
C ARG A 249 -2.05 22.92 -2.61
N VAL A 250 -2.42 22.71 -1.36
CA VAL A 250 -1.64 21.96 -0.39
C VAL A 250 -2.45 20.77 0.06
N ILE A 251 -1.88 19.58 -0.01
CA ILE A 251 -2.50 18.38 0.57
C ILE A 251 -1.98 18.25 2.01
N GLY A 252 -2.87 18.05 2.98
CA GLY A 252 -2.51 18.02 4.41
C GLY A 252 -1.42 16.99 4.73
N SER A 253 -1.42 15.84 4.04
CA SER A 253 -0.40 14.81 4.18
C SER A 253 1.01 15.22 3.70
N GLU A 254 1.13 16.17 2.76
CA GLU A 254 2.43 16.67 2.29
C GLU A 254 3.15 17.53 3.34
N LEU A 255 2.40 18.09 4.30
CA LEU A 255 2.96 18.90 5.38
C LEU A 255 3.62 18.04 6.46
N VAL A 256 3.34 16.73 6.49
CA VAL A 256 3.97 15.79 7.42
C VAL A 256 5.30 15.30 6.83
N GLN A 257 6.41 15.73 7.43
CA GLN A 257 7.76 15.41 6.95
C GLN A 257 8.52 14.54 7.95
N LYS A 258 9.52 13.80 7.43
CA LYS A 258 10.37 12.91 8.24
C LYS A 258 11.23 13.68 9.25
N TYR A 259 11.64 14.91 8.91
CA TYR A 259 12.51 15.72 9.74
C TYR A 259 11.71 16.65 10.64
N VAL A 260 12.06 16.65 11.93
CA VAL A 260 11.42 17.49 12.96
C VAL A 260 11.57 18.97 12.63
N GLY A 261 10.46 19.70 12.62
CA GLY A 261 10.37 21.13 12.32
C GLY A 261 10.38 21.47 10.83
N GLU A 262 10.50 20.49 9.94
CA GLU A 262 10.46 20.76 8.50
C GLU A 262 9.04 21.10 8.02
N GLY A 263 8.02 20.42 8.54
CA GLY A 263 6.61 20.74 8.27
C GLY A 263 6.27 22.18 8.65
N ALA A 264 6.64 22.58 9.86
CA ALA A 264 6.47 23.96 10.32
C ALA A 264 7.25 24.99 9.47
N ARG A 265 8.48 24.65 9.01
CA ARG A 265 9.24 25.53 8.09
C ARG A 265 8.49 25.72 6.78
N MET A 266 7.97 24.64 6.18
CA MET A 266 7.22 24.71 4.92
C MET A 266 5.97 25.58 5.05
N VAL A 267 5.22 25.49 6.16
CA VAL A 267 4.05 26.35 6.38
C VAL A 267 4.45 27.83 6.43
N ARG A 268 5.57 28.18 7.07
CA ARG A 268 6.05 29.58 7.07
C ARG A 268 6.39 30.06 5.67
N GLU A 269 7.17 29.28 4.93
CA GLU A 269 7.58 29.62 3.57
C GLU A 269 6.39 29.70 2.61
N LEU A 270 5.37 28.86 2.78
CA LEU A 270 4.12 28.90 2.02
C LEU A 270 3.39 30.24 2.20
N PHE A 271 3.26 30.70 3.45
CA PHE A 271 2.61 31.98 3.73
C PHE A 271 3.47 33.18 3.31
N GLU A 272 4.80 33.09 3.41
CA GLU A 272 5.73 34.11 2.90
C GLU A 272 5.63 34.24 1.38
N MET A 273 5.61 33.10 0.67
CA MET A 273 5.35 33.06 -0.77
C MET A 273 3.97 33.62 -1.11
N ALA A 274 2.93 33.28 -0.36
CA ALA A 274 1.58 33.81 -0.58
C ALA A 274 1.49 35.32 -0.36
N ARG A 275 2.22 35.87 0.63
CA ARG A 275 2.31 37.32 0.89
C ARG A 275 3.02 38.09 -0.22
N SER A 276 3.99 37.46 -0.91
CA SER A 276 4.65 38.08 -2.06
C SER A 276 3.70 38.31 -3.25
N LYS A 277 2.55 37.64 -3.27
CA LYS A 277 1.54 37.72 -4.34
C LYS A 277 0.44 38.71 -3.98
N LYS A 278 -0.05 39.46 -4.97
CA LYS A 278 -1.09 40.50 -4.79
C LYS A 278 -2.44 39.93 -4.33
N ALA A 279 -2.84 38.77 -4.85
CA ALA A 279 -4.05 38.05 -4.47
C ALA A 279 -3.79 36.55 -4.58
N CYS A 280 -4.02 35.81 -3.50
CA CYS A 280 -3.70 34.39 -3.44
C CYS A 280 -4.79 33.62 -2.69
N ILE A 281 -5.13 32.45 -3.22
CA ILE A 281 -6.03 31.48 -2.57
C ILE A 281 -5.19 30.27 -2.19
N ILE A 282 -5.15 29.97 -0.89
CA ILE A 282 -4.50 28.77 -0.36
C ILE A 282 -5.59 27.75 -0.07
N PHE A 283 -5.55 26.61 -0.76
CA PHE A 283 -6.48 25.50 -0.56
C PHE A 283 -5.77 24.34 0.14
N PHE A 284 -6.14 24.08 1.39
CA PHE A 284 -5.73 22.91 2.15
C PHE A 284 -6.76 21.79 1.97
N ASP A 285 -6.36 20.72 1.31
CA ASP A 285 -7.14 19.48 1.16
C ASP A 285 -6.77 18.50 2.28
N GLU A 286 -7.72 17.70 2.77
CA GLU A 286 -7.47 16.68 3.81
C GLU A 286 -6.74 17.23 5.06
N VAL A 287 -7.23 18.37 5.57
CA VAL A 287 -6.63 19.02 6.75
C VAL A 287 -6.74 18.18 8.03
N ASP A 288 -7.57 17.13 8.04
CA ASP A 288 -7.66 16.15 9.12
C ASP A 288 -6.37 15.33 9.31
N ALA A 289 -5.50 15.24 8.30
CA ALA A 289 -4.18 14.59 8.44
C ALA A 289 -3.22 15.34 9.39
N ILE A 290 -3.36 16.68 9.47
CA ILE A 290 -2.51 17.54 10.32
C ILE A 290 -3.26 18.23 11.45
N GLY A 291 -4.59 18.30 11.37
CA GLY A 291 -5.44 19.05 12.29
C GLY A 291 -5.88 18.26 13.52
N GLY A 292 -5.30 17.07 13.77
CA GLY A 292 -5.69 16.18 14.85
C GLY A 292 -5.71 16.86 16.22
N ALA A 293 -6.79 16.63 16.98
CA ALA A 293 -6.92 17.13 18.34
C ALA A 293 -5.78 16.63 19.24
N ARG A 294 -5.43 17.45 20.24
CA ARG A 294 -4.34 17.18 21.18
C ARG A 294 -4.71 15.99 22.07
N PHE A 295 -4.01 14.87 21.90
CA PHE A 295 -4.04 13.76 22.84
C PHE A 295 -2.64 13.63 23.45
N ASP A 296 -2.57 13.75 24.78
CA ASP A 296 -1.34 13.58 25.56
C ASP A 296 -1.16 12.10 25.89
N ASP A 297 -0.88 11.30 24.85
CA ASP A 297 -0.39 9.94 25.02
C ASP A 297 1.13 10.03 24.82
N GLY A 298 1.92 9.89 25.90
CA GLY A 298 3.35 10.25 26.00
C GLY A 298 4.35 9.58 25.04
N ALA A 299 3.92 9.07 23.90
CA ALA A 299 4.74 8.67 22.76
C ALA A 299 4.92 9.87 21.80
N GLY A 300 6.15 10.41 21.71
CA GLY A 300 6.45 11.68 21.02
C GLY A 300 6.29 11.73 19.49
N GLY A 301 5.48 10.87 18.87
CA GLY A 301 5.21 10.87 17.43
C GLY A 301 4.28 12.01 16.98
N ASP A 302 3.24 12.32 17.76
CA ASP A 302 2.24 13.33 17.38
C ASP A 302 2.72 14.77 17.58
N ASN A 303 3.83 14.95 18.30
CA ASN A 303 4.39 16.27 18.61
C ASN A 303 4.78 17.06 17.36
N GLU A 304 5.23 16.40 16.29
CA GLU A 304 5.63 17.08 15.05
C GLU A 304 4.42 17.57 14.24
N VAL A 305 3.36 16.75 14.17
CA VAL A 305 2.10 17.10 13.51
C VAL A 305 1.47 18.29 14.24
N GLN A 306 1.43 18.22 15.57
CA GLN A 306 0.96 19.31 16.42
C GLN A 306 1.77 20.59 16.22
N ARG A 307 3.09 20.51 16.10
CA ARG A 307 3.95 21.68 15.87
C ARG A 307 3.65 22.35 14.52
N THR A 308 3.44 21.56 13.48
CA THR A 308 3.07 22.05 12.15
C THR A 308 1.68 22.69 12.15
N MET A 309 0.72 22.09 12.86
CA MET A 309 -0.61 22.66 13.05
C MET A 309 -0.59 23.98 13.84
N LEU A 310 0.18 24.05 14.94
CA LEU A 310 0.34 25.26 15.73
C LEU A 310 0.98 26.37 14.90
N GLU A 311 1.94 26.04 14.05
CA GLU A 311 2.53 27.00 13.13
C GLU A 311 1.50 27.52 12.11
N LEU A 312 0.68 26.63 11.53
CA LEU A 312 -0.43 27.02 10.67
C LEU A 312 -1.39 27.96 11.40
N ILE A 313 -1.76 27.62 12.63
CA ILE A 313 -2.58 28.47 13.51
C ILE A 313 -1.93 29.85 13.73
N ASN A 314 -0.61 29.90 13.96
CA ASN A 314 0.10 31.16 14.19
C ASN A 314 0.14 32.02 12.91
N GLN A 315 0.36 31.42 11.75
CA GLN A 315 0.31 32.15 10.47
C GLN A 315 -1.12 32.62 10.13
N LEU A 316 -2.12 31.89 10.61
CA LEU A 316 -3.49 32.33 10.59
C LEU A 316 -3.68 33.52 11.58
N ASP A 317 -3.39 33.41 12.86
CA ASP A 317 -3.70 34.51 13.79
C ASP A 317 -2.79 35.72 13.73
N GLY A 318 -1.67 35.64 13.00
CA GLY A 318 -0.57 36.59 13.01
C GLY A 318 -0.96 38.07 13.20
N PHE A 319 -0.16 38.77 14.00
CA PHE A 319 -0.34 40.20 14.33
C PHE A 319 -0.37 41.10 13.09
N ASP A 320 0.28 40.69 12.00
CA ASP A 320 0.24 41.42 10.75
C ASP A 320 -1.06 41.14 9.97
N PRO A 321 -1.73 42.18 9.43
CA PRO A 321 -2.89 41.96 8.59
C PRO A 321 -2.50 41.10 7.39
N ARG A 322 -3.14 39.93 7.26
CA ARG A 322 -2.89 38.89 6.23
C ARG A 322 -2.98 39.35 4.76
N GLY A 323 -3.21 40.62 4.47
CA GLY A 323 -3.46 41.13 3.12
C GLY A 323 -4.62 40.41 2.44
N ASN A 324 -4.53 40.25 1.12
CA ASN A 324 -5.53 39.59 0.27
C ASN A 324 -5.27 38.08 0.11
N ILE A 325 -5.00 37.39 1.22
CA ILE A 325 -4.84 35.93 1.25
C ILE A 325 -6.15 35.31 1.75
N LYS A 326 -6.76 34.47 0.91
CA LYS A 326 -7.97 33.71 1.27
C LYS A 326 -7.60 32.25 1.52
N VAL A 327 -8.05 31.71 2.65
CA VAL A 327 -7.76 30.33 3.04
C VAL A 327 -9.02 29.47 2.90
N LEU A 328 -8.90 28.39 2.13
CA LEU A 328 -9.93 27.38 1.97
C LEU A 328 -9.41 26.08 2.57
N MET A 329 -10.18 25.47 3.48
CA MET A 329 -9.83 24.18 4.08
C MET A 329 -10.93 23.18 3.77
N ALA A 330 -10.57 21.97 3.36
CA ALA A 330 -11.49 20.86 3.17
C ALA A 330 -11.17 19.72 4.16
N THR A 331 -12.21 19.21 4.82
CA THR A 331 -12.11 18.05 5.72
C THR A 331 -13.26 17.08 5.48
N ASN A 332 -13.01 15.79 5.69
CA ASN A 332 -14.06 14.78 5.77
C ASN A 332 -14.55 14.56 7.21
N ARG A 333 -13.72 14.91 8.19
CA ARG A 333 -13.91 14.60 9.62
C ARG A 333 -13.74 15.85 10.50
N PRO A 334 -14.77 16.70 10.61
CA PRO A 334 -14.70 17.89 11.45
C PRO A 334 -14.56 17.56 12.94
N ASP A 335 -14.90 16.34 13.37
CA ASP A 335 -14.75 15.82 14.73
C ASP A 335 -13.29 15.72 15.19
N THR A 336 -12.38 15.48 14.25
CA THR A 336 -10.94 15.28 14.56
C THR A 336 -10.17 16.59 14.65
N LEU A 337 -10.74 17.71 14.22
CA LEU A 337 -10.06 18.99 14.15
C LEU A 337 -9.89 19.65 15.51
N ASP A 338 -8.72 20.26 15.76
CA ASP A 338 -8.48 21.07 16.94
C ASP A 338 -9.53 22.22 17.03
N PRO A 339 -10.27 22.35 18.15
CA PRO A 339 -11.19 23.47 18.39
C PRO A 339 -10.56 24.85 18.19
N ALA A 340 -9.24 24.98 18.34
CA ALA A 340 -8.51 26.21 18.08
C ALA A 340 -8.63 26.65 16.61
N LEU A 341 -8.58 25.75 15.63
CA LEU A 341 -8.75 26.09 14.21
C LEU A 341 -10.17 26.59 13.93
N LEU A 342 -11.15 26.03 14.63
CA LEU A 342 -12.57 26.32 14.49
C LEU A 342 -12.99 27.68 15.06
N ARG A 343 -12.09 28.40 15.73
CA ARG A 343 -12.35 29.70 16.32
C ARG A 343 -12.62 30.78 15.25
N PRO A 344 -13.66 31.62 15.42
CA PRO A 344 -13.91 32.78 14.55
C PRO A 344 -12.71 33.73 14.52
N GLY A 345 -12.38 34.29 13.36
CA GLY A 345 -11.15 35.05 13.10
C GLY A 345 -10.13 34.28 12.25
N ARG A 346 -10.22 32.95 12.23
CA ARG A 346 -9.40 32.06 11.38
C ARG A 346 -10.22 31.45 10.25
N LEU A 347 -11.27 30.72 10.64
CA LEU A 347 -12.25 30.07 9.77
C LEU A 347 -13.62 30.66 10.06
N ASP A 348 -13.91 31.80 9.42
CA ASP A 348 -15.10 32.61 9.70
C ASP A 348 -16.38 31.95 9.19
N ARG A 349 -16.29 31.21 8.08
CA ARG A 349 -17.44 30.55 7.45
C ARG A 349 -17.25 29.06 7.39
N ARG A 350 -18.29 28.33 7.81
CA ARG A 350 -18.36 26.88 7.73
C ARG A 350 -19.44 26.52 6.72
N VAL A 351 -19.05 25.81 5.67
CA VAL A 351 -19.96 25.36 4.61
C VAL A 351 -20.07 23.86 4.69
N GLU A 352 -21.27 23.40 5.06
CA GLU A 352 -21.60 21.99 5.13
C GLU A 352 -22.03 21.48 3.75
N PHE A 353 -21.39 20.39 3.31
CA PHE A 353 -21.76 19.63 2.13
C PHE A 353 -22.58 18.42 2.57
N SER A 354 -23.89 18.56 2.53
CA SER A 354 -24.82 17.46 2.74
C SER A 354 -24.92 16.57 1.48
N LEU A 355 -25.59 15.42 1.63
CA LEU A 355 -25.98 14.62 0.48
C LEU A 355 -26.96 15.41 -0.40
N PRO A 356 -26.89 15.26 -1.73
CA PRO A 356 -27.76 15.99 -2.64
C PRO A 356 -29.22 15.54 -2.54
N ASP A 357 -30.12 16.53 -2.62
CA ASP A 357 -31.57 16.30 -2.75
C ASP A 357 -31.93 15.58 -4.05
N ASN A 358 -33.18 15.12 -4.17
CA ASN A 358 -33.63 14.40 -5.36
C ASN A 358 -33.42 15.21 -6.66
N GLU A 359 -33.75 16.50 -6.63
CA GLU A 359 -33.49 17.43 -7.74
C GLU A 359 -31.99 17.60 -8.00
N GLY A 360 -31.19 17.67 -6.93
CA GLY A 360 -29.73 17.74 -7.01
C GLY A 360 -29.12 16.51 -7.68
N ARG A 361 -29.60 15.31 -7.33
CA ARG A 361 -29.17 14.05 -7.95
C ARG A 361 -29.53 13.98 -9.44
N ALA A 362 -30.76 14.37 -9.79
CA ALA A 362 -31.18 14.45 -11.18
C ALA A 362 -30.30 15.42 -11.99
N HIS A 363 -29.94 16.56 -11.39
CA HIS A 363 -29.03 17.52 -12.00
C HIS A 363 -27.62 16.97 -12.20
N ILE A 364 -27.05 16.28 -11.21
CA ILE A 364 -25.73 15.64 -11.31
C ILE A 364 -25.72 14.57 -12.42
N LEU A 365 -26.76 13.75 -12.50
CA LEU A 365 -26.90 12.76 -13.57
C LEU A 365 -26.98 13.42 -14.95
N LYS A 366 -27.70 14.54 -15.09
CA LYS A 366 -27.76 15.31 -16.34
C LYS A 366 -26.40 15.88 -16.76
N ILE A 367 -25.60 16.36 -15.81
CA ILE A 367 -24.24 16.87 -16.09
C ILE A 367 -23.37 15.75 -16.67
N HIS A 368 -23.33 14.59 -16.02
CA HIS A 368 -22.50 13.47 -16.47
C HIS A 368 -23.06 12.78 -17.73
N ALA A 369 -24.38 12.82 -17.94
CA ALA A 369 -25.01 12.32 -19.15
C ALA A 369 -24.76 13.23 -20.36
N ARG A 370 -24.46 14.52 -20.18
CA ARG A 370 -24.22 15.47 -21.28
C ARG A 370 -23.04 15.06 -22.17
N SER A 371 -22.00 14.46 -21.59
CA SER A 371 -20.84 13.95 -22.33
C SER A 371 -21.10 12.58 -22.98
N MET A 372 -22.20 11.91 -22.62
CA MET A 372 -22.52 10.57 -23.09
C MET A 372 -23.56 10.59 -24.22
N SER A 373 -23.50 9.59 -25.10
CA SER A 373 -24.56 9.35 -26.08
C SER A 373 -25.74 8.65 -25.41
N VAL A 374 -26.76 9.43 -25.03
CA VAL A 374 -27.95 8.95 -24.33
C VAL A 374 -29.20 9.09 -25.20
N GLU A 375 -30.17 8.21 -24.98
CA GLU A 375 -31.49 8.31 -25.60
C GLU A 375 -32.24 9.56 -25.11
N ARG A 376 -33.04 10.18 -26.00
CA ARG A 376 -33.75 11.44 -25.69
C ARG A 376 -34.84 11.28 -24.63
N ASP A 377 -35.41 10.09 -24.50
CA ASP A 377 -36.56 9.81 -23.65
C ASP A 377 -36.18 9.33 -22.23
N ILE A 378 -34.91 9.51 -21.82
CA ILE A 378 -34.45 9.10 -20.47
C ILE A 378 -34.96 10.06 -19.40
N ARG A 379 -35.64 9.50 -18.40
CA ARG A 379 -36.17 10.24 -17.25
C ARG A 379 -35.20 10.18 -16.08
N PHE A 380 -34.29 11.16 -16.00
CA PHE A 380 -33.34 11.26 -14.88
C PHE A 380 -34.00 11.42 -13.52
N ASP A 381 -35.22 11.97 -13.45
CA ASP A 381 -35.98 12.08 -12.19
C ASP A 381 -36.41 10.72 -11.63
N LEU A 382 -36.68 9.73 -12.49
CA LEU A 382 -36.99 8.36 -12.05
C LEU A 382 -35.75 7.71 -11.47
N ILE A 383 -34.61 7.81 -12.17
CA ILE A 383 -33.33 7.25 -11.75
C ILE A 383 -32.89 7.88 -10.41
N ALA A 384 -33.03 9.20 -10.25
CA ALA A 384 -32.69 9.91 -9.02
C ALA A 384 -33.50 9.46 -7.79
N ARG A 385 -34.77 9.04 -7.99
CA ARG A 385 -35.62 8.46 -6.93
C ARG A 385 -35.15 7.07 -6.49
N LEU A 386 -34.57 6.29 -7.41
CA LEU A 386 -34.05 4.95 -7.13
C LEU A 386 -32.68 4.97 -6.43
N CYS A 387 -32.05 6.13 -6.32
CA CYS A 387 -30.75 6.33 -5.69
C CYS A 387 -30.87 7.09 -4.34
N PRO A 388 -31.44 6.51 -3.28
CA PRO A 388 -31.52 7.17 -1.98
C PRO A 388 -30.14 7.36 -1.34
N ASN A 389 -29.92 8.49 -0.68
CA ASN A 389 -28.71 8.80 0.10
C ASN A 389 -27.37 8.60 -0.66
N THR A 390 -27.39 8.77 -1.98
CA THR A 390 -26.20 8.58 -2.83
C THR A 390 -25.35 9.84 -2.90
N THR A 391 -24.04 9.65 -2.98
CA THR A 391 -23.08 10.75 -3.16
C THR A 391 -22.94 11.14 -4.63
N GLY A 392 -22.45 12.35 -4.91
CA GLY A 392 -22.17 12.79 -6.28
C GLY A 392 -21.16 11.89 -7.00
N ALA A 393 -20.19 11.35 -6.26
CA ALA A 393 -19.23 10.37 -6.79
C ALA A 393 -19.90 9.05 -7.22
N GLU A 394 -20.84 8.53 -6.42
CA GLU A 394 -21.61 7.33 -6.79
C GLU A 394 -22.50 7.57 -8.00
N LEU A 395 -23.13 8.74 -8.12
CA LEU A 395 -23.93 9.10 -9.30
C LEU A 395 -23.08 9.19 -10.58
N ARG A 396 -21.84 9.67 -10.47
CA ARG A 396 -20.87 9.63 -11.58
C ARG A 396 -20.54 8.18 -11.96
N SER A 397 -20.36 7.30 -10.97
CA SER A 397 -20.13 5.87 -11.21
C SER A 397 -21.33 5.20 -11.86
N VAL A 398 -22.57 5.55 -11.47
CA VAL A 398 -23.81 5.06 -12.12
C VAL A 398 -23.82 5.44 -13.60
N ALA A 399 -23.52 6.71 -13.95
CA ALA A 399 -23.47 7.12 -15.34
C ALA A 399 -22.38 6.37 -16.13
N THR A 400 -21.20 6.18 -15.53
CA THR A 400 -20.10 5.45 -16.17
C THR A 400 -20.45 3.97 -16.40
N GLU A 401 -21.07 3.31 -15.41
CA GLU A 401 -21.50 1.91 -15.53
C GLU A 401 -22.64 1.72 -16.55
N ALA A 402 -23.57 2.67 -16.65
CA ALA A 402 -24.60 2.66 -17.70
C ALA A 402 -23.95 2.67 -19.10
N GLY A 403 -22.89 3.46 -19.29
CA GLY A 403 -22.07 3.44 -20.50
C GLY A 403 -21.41 2.08 -20.74
N MET A 404 -20.88 1.45 -19.70
CA MET A 404 -20.26 0.12 -19.79
C MET A 404 -21.27 -0.97 -20.17
N PHE A 405 -22.51 -0.92 -19.68
CA PHE A 405 -23.57 -1.84 -20.11
C PHE A 405 -23.92 -1.67 -21.60
N ALA A 406 -24.03 -0.42 -22.06
CA ALA A 406 -24.21 -0.14 -23.49
C ALA A 406 -23.06 -0.73 -24.34
N ILE A 407 -21.80 -0.56 -23.91
CA ILE A 407 -20.62 -1.09 -24.60
C ILE A 407 -20.63 -2.63 -24.63
N ARG A 408 -20.90 -3.30 -23.50
CA ARG A 408 -20.99 -4.77 -23.43
C ARG A 408 -22.08 -5.32 -24.35
N ALA A 409 -23.19 -4.60 -24.47
CA ALA A 409 -24.28 -4.94 -25.37
C ALA A 409 -24.02 -4.52 -26.84
N ARG A 410 -22.82 -4.03 -27.18
CA ARG A 410 -22.43 -3.51 -28.50
C ARG A 410 -23.36 -2.41 -29.04
N ARG A 411 -23.98 -1.63 -28.14
CA ARG A 411 -24.85 -0.49 -28.47
C ARG A 411 -24.05 0.81 -28.42
N LYS A 412 -24.40 1.76 -29.29
CA LYS A 412 -23.77 3.10 -29.36
C LYS A 412 -24.45 4.13 -28.46
N VAL A 413 -25.66 3.84 -27.98
CA VAL A 413 -26.49 4.74 -27.18
C VAL A 413 -26.93 4.01 -25.92
N ALA A 414 -26.81 4.69 -24.77
CA ALA A 414 -27.31 4.19 -23.49
C ALA A 414 -28.82 4.42 -23.38
N THR A 415 -29.55 3.40 -22.93
CA THR A 415 -31.02 3.43 -22.75
C THR A 415 -31.38 3.58 -21.27
N GLU A 416 -32.65 3.89 -20.97
CA GLU A 416 -33.14 3.98 -19.59
C GLU A 416 -32.87 2.68 -18.79
N ARG A 417 -32.96 1.52 -19.45
CA ARG A 417 -32.68 0.21 -18.83
C ARG A 417 -31.22 0.06 -18.38
N ASP A 418 -30.26 0.56 -19.15
CA ASP A 418 -28.84 0.48 -18.76
C ASP A 418 -28.56 1.28 -17.48
N PHE A 419 -29.25 2.42 -17.31
CA PHE A 419 -29.16 3.19 -16.08
C PHE A 419 -29.79 2.47 -14.89
N LEU A 420 -30.90 1.75 -15.09
CA LEU A 420 -31.52 0.95 -14.02
C LEU A 420 -30.59 -0.20 -13.58
N ASP A 421 -30.02 -0.92 -14.54
CA ASP A 421 -29.07 -2.02 -14.28
C ASP A 421 -27.79 -1.49 -13.59
N ALA A 422 -27.33 -0.29 -13.99
CA ALA A 422 -26.21 0.40 -13.34
C ALA A 422 -26.53 0.83 -11.91
N VAL A 423 -27.72 1.35 -11.64
CA VAL A 423 -28.15 1.70 -10.27
C VAL A 423 -28.21 0.45 -9.41
N GLU A 424 -28.78 -0.65 -9.90
CA GLU A 424 -28.82 -1.90 -9.15
C GLU A 424 -27.39 -2.40 -8.83
N LYS A 425 -26.50 -2.40 -9.81
CA LYS A 425 -25.12 -2.82 -9.60
C LYS A 425 -24.41 -1.91 -8.59
N VAL A 426 -24.42 -0.60 -8.79
CA VAL A 426 -23.63 0.34 -7.96
C VAL A 426 -24.24 0.53 -6.58
N VAL A 427 -25.55 0.76 -6.49
CA VAL A 427 -26.21 1.08 -5.22
C VAL A 427 -26.44 -0.17 -4.40
N ARG A 428 -27.02 -1.25 -4.95
CA ARG A 428 -27.30 -2.46 -4.16
C ARG A 428 -26.03 -3.24 -3.82
N GLN A 429 -25.11 -3.45 -4.76
CA GLN A 429 -23.87 -4.17 -4.42
C GLN A 429 -22.90 -3.29 -3.62
N GLY A 430 -22.90 -1.96 -3.86
CA GLY A 430 -22.11 -0.98 -3.11
C GLY A 430 -22.53 -0.83 -1.64
N THR A 431 -23.78 -1.14 -1.28
CA THR A 431 -24.21 -1.14 0.15
C THR A 431 -23.37 -2.06 1.04
N LYS A 432 -22.69 -3.07 0.48
CA LYS A 432 -21.78 -3.95 1.24
C LYS A 432 -20.49 -3.25 1.70
N PHE A 433 -20.09 -2.18 1.03
CA PHE A 433 -18.86 -1.41 1.30
C PHE A 433 -19.13 0.09 1.52
N SER A 434 -20.41 0.46 1.75
CA SER A 434 -20.83 1.86 1.76
C SER A 434 -20.17 2.63 2.91
N SER A 435 -19.44 3.69 2.56
CA SER A 435 -18.80 4.60 3.50
C SER A 435 -19.81 5.49 4.23
N THR A 436 -21.03 5.64 3.70
CA THR A 436 -22.06 6.57 4.18
C THR A 436 -22.65 6.18 5.55
N THR A 437 -22.78 4.89 5.87
CA THR A 437 -23.42 4.42 7.11
C THR A 437 -22.57 4.69 8.35
N LEU A 438 -21.25 4.54 8.27
CA LEU A 438 -20.35 4.83 9.40
C LEU A 438 -20.28 6.34 9.71
N PHE A 439 -20.28 7.19 8.69
CA PHE A 439 -20.28 8.65 8.87
C PHE A 439 -21.62 9.20 9.37
N GLN A 440 -22.76 8.66 8.91
CA GLN A 440 -24.07 9.04 9.43
C GLN A 440 -24.26 8.67 10.91
N ILE A 441 -23.71 7.55 11.38
CA ILE A 441 -23.79 7.16 12.80
C ILE A 441 -23.04 8.17 13.69
N VAL A 442 -21.85 8.61 13.28
CA VAL A 442 -21.09 9.66 13.99
C VAL A 442 -21.87 10.98 14.01
N TRP A 443 -22.53 11.33 12.89
CA TRP A 443 -23.34 12.55 12.78
C TRP A 443 -24.63 12.50 13.62
N TYR A 444 -25.33 11.35 13.66
CA TYR A 444 -26.56 11.11 14.43
C TYR A 444 -26.30 11.11 15.95
N ILE A 445 -25.11 10.66 16.37
CA ILE A 445 -24.67 10.73 17.78
C ILE A 445 -24.32 12.18 18.16
N HIS A 446 -23.72 12.97 17.26
CA HIS A 446 -23.33 14.36 17.54
C HIS A 446 -24.54 15.33 17.58
N THR A 447 -25.51 15.17 16.67
CA THR A 447 -26.72 16.02 16.65
C THR A 447 -27.62 15.80 17.87
N ARG A 448 -27.67 14.58 18.44
CA ARG A 448 -28.42 14.32 19.68
C ARG A 448 -27.67 14.69 20.95
N THR A 449 -26.34 14.60 20.99
CA THR A 449 -25.57 15.00 22.19
C THR A 449 -25.51 16.51 22.38
N CYS A 450 -25.51 17.32 21.31
CA CYS A 450 -25.57 18.78 21.43
C CYS A 450 -26.94 19.33 21.85
N ASN A 451 -28.06 18.67 21.50
CA ASN A 451 -29.41 19.15 21.89
C ASN A 451 -29.82 18.73 23.31
N VAL A 452 -29.19 17.70 23.90
CA VAL A 452 -29.51 17.25 25.27
C VAL A 452 -28.70 18.02 26.32
N TYR A 453 -27.52 18.55 25.97
CA TYR A 453 -26.71 19.36 26.89
C TYR A 453 -27.24 20.79 27.11
N CYS A 454 -28.03 21.35 26.18
CA CYS A 454 -28.55 22.71 26.31
C CYS A 454 -29.82 22.81 27.18
N MET A 455 -30.51 21.70 27.46
CA MET A 455 -31.76 21.70 28.23
C MET A 455 -31.61 21.23 29.69
N PHE A 456 -30.48 20.60 30.02
CA PHE A 456 -30.23 20.03 31.36
C PHE A 456 -29.58 21.01 32.36
N CYS A 457 -29.05 22.15 31.90
CA CYS A 457 -28.35 23.09 32.78
C CYS A 457 -29.29 24.06 33.53
N THR A 458 -30.57 24.15 33.13
CA THR A 458 -31.52 25.15 33.69
C THR A 458 -32.56 24.57 34.65
N ILE A 459 -32.62 23.24 34.82
CA ILE A 459 -33.66 22.57 35.62
C ILE A 459 -33.11 21.95 36.92
N MET A 460 -31.78 21.89 37.07
CA MET A 460 -31.13 21.32 38.26
C MET A 460 -30.95 22.34 39.40
N MET A 461 -31.94 23.21 39.64
CA MET A 461 -31.89 24.14 40.78
C MET A 461 -33.19 24.29 41.58
N MET A 462 -34.13 23.33 41.52
CA MET A 462 -35.29 23.34 42.43
C MET A 462 -35.89 21.95 42.66
N THR A 463 -36.17 21.65 43.96
CA THR A 463 -37.12 20.67 44.53
C THR A 463 -36.82 19.16 44.37
N ILE A 464 -36.44 18.40 45.42
CA ILE A 464 -37.15 17.90 46.63
C ILE A 464 -38.05 16.64 46.38
N ASN A 465 -37.66 15.54 47.05
CA ASN A 465 -38.42 14.39 47.58
C ASN A 465 -39.01 13.24 46.71
N LEU A 466 -38.60 12.02 47.09
CA LEU A 466 -39.36 10.73 47.21
C LEU A 466 -39.57 9.81 45.97
N PRO A 467 -39.91 8.50 46.12
CA PRO A 467 -38.94 7.39 46.00
C PRO A 467 -39.29 6.26 45.00
N VAL A 468 -38.35 5.33 44.89
CA VAL A 468 -38.28 4.07 44.13
C VAL A 468 -39.59 3.25 44.06
N ARG A 469 -40.01 2.86 42.84
CA ARG A 469 -40.79 1.63 42.61
C ARG A 469 -40.54 1.01 41.22
N ALA A 470 -40.14 -0.27 41.30
CA ALA A 470 -40.08 -1.35 40.33
C ALA A 470 -40.79 -1.19 38.97
N LEU A 471 -40.06 -1.48 37.89
CA LEU A 471 -40.62 -2.19 36.75
C LEU A 471 -39.66 -3.28 36.25
N THR A 472 -40.19 -4.48 36.29
CA THR A 472 -39.60 -5.79 36.05
C THR A 472 -39.33 -6.00 34.56
N VAL A 473 -38.07 -6.21 34.16
CA VAL A 473 -37.72 -6.72 32.83
C VAL A 473 -37.44 -8.22 32.94
N ARG A 474 -38.22 -8.99 32.18
CA ARG A 474 -38.18 -10.43 32.08
C ARG A 474 -36.85 -10.94 31.52
N THR A 475 -36.44 -12.03 32.13
CA THR A 475 -35.30 -12.91 31.91
C THR A 475 -35.12 -13.31 30.43
N ILE A 476 -33.97 -12.99 29.86
CA ILE A 476 -33.38 -13.73 28.73
C ILE A 476 -32.13 -14.41 29.26
N GLN A 477 -32.09 -15.74 29.16
CA GLN A 477 -31.01 -16.61 29.62
C GLN A 477 -29.67 -16.20 28.98
N ARG A 478 -28.75 -15.68 29.80
CA ARG A 478 -27.34 -15.53 29.41
C ARG A 478 -26.65 -16.90 29.45
N ARG A 479 -26.19 -17.39 28.30
CA ARG A 479 -25.09 -18.36 28.25
C ARG A 479 -23.87 -17.72 28.93
N ARG A 480 -23.41 -18.32 30.02
CA ARG A 480 -22.18 -17.94 30.71
C ARG A 480 -20.99 -18.33 29.84
N TYR A 481 -20.35 -17.36 29.19
CA TYR A 481 -18.94 -17.47 28.84
C TYR A 481 -18.14 -16.82 29.97
N HIS A 482 -17.35 -17.61 30.69
CA HIS A 482 -16.34 -17.08 31.61
C HIS A 482 -15.22 -16.48 30.76
N VAL A 483 -15.21 -15.16 30.62
CA VAL A 483 -14.05 -14.44 30.08
C VAL A 483 -13.11 -14.17 31.25
N ARG A 484 -12.08 -15.00 31.42
CA ARG A 484 -10.89 -14.62 32.21
C ARG A 484 -9.94 -13.91 31.26
N ARG A 485 -9.80 -12.58 31.41
CA ARG A 485 -8.73 -11.81 30.75
C ARG A 485 -7.49 -11.86 31.64
N ALA A 486 -6.35 -12.22 31.07
CA ALA A 486 -5.05 -11.87 31.65
C ALA A 486 -4.95 -10.33 31.75
N PRO A 487 -4.25 -9.77 32.76
CA PRO A 487 -4.12 -8.31 32.90
C PRO A 487 -3.38 -7.73 31.69
N LEU A 488 -3.92 -6.67 31.09
CA LEU A 488 -3.15 -5.84 30.18
C LEU A 488 -2.05 -5.14 31.00
N PRO A 489 -0.76 -5.26 30.64
CA PRO A 489 0.27 -4.44 31.26
C PRO A 489 -0.02 -2.95 30.97
N PRO A 490 0.36 -2.04 31.87
CA PRO A 490 0.43 -0.62 31.52
C PRO A 490 1.33 -0.47 30.29
N SER A 491 0.92 0.31 29.29
CA SER A 491 1.51 0.35 27.93
C SER A 491 3.04 0.48 27.85
N GLY A 492 3.68 1.03 28.89
CA GLY A 492 5.14 1.10 29.02
C GLY A 492 5.85 -0.20 29.40
N GLU A 493 5.21 -1.13 30.12
CA GLU A 493 5.81 -2.41 30.53
C GLU A 493 5.90 -3.40 29.36
N SER A 494 4.85 -3.49 28.54
CA SER A 494 4.85 -4.33 27.32
C SER A 494 5.97 -3.95 26.36
N ALA A 495 6.27 -2.66 26.21
CA ALA A 495 7.36 -2.19 25.35
C ALA A 495 8.74 -2.61 25.89
N ARG A 496 8.96 -2.52 27.21
CA ARG A 496 10.20 -2.98 27.86
C ARG A 496 10.39 -4.48 27.76
N LEU A 497 9.31 -5.26 27.91
CA LEU A 497 9.34 -6.71 27.69
C LEU A 497 9.64 -7.04 26.24
N LEU A 498 9.04 -6.32 25.30
CA LEU A 498 9.33 -6.51 23.88
C LEU A 498 10.82 -6.29 23.57
N ASP A 499 11.42 -5.24 24.14
CA ASP A 499 12.86 -4.96 24.00
C ASP A 499 13.75 -6.04 24.60
N SER A 500 13.42 -6.55 25.80
CA SER A 500 14.24 -7.58 26.45
C SER A 500 14.21 -8.91 25.69
N PHE A 501 13.04 -9.33 25.19
CA PHE A 501 12.90 -10.55 24.41
C PHE A 501 13.47 -10.41 22.99
N ALA A 502 13.36 -9.23 22.36
CA ALA A 502 13.92 -9.00 21.03
C ALA A 502 15.46 -8.93 21.02
N ALA A 503 16.08 -8.54 22.13
CA ALA A 503 17.53 -8.48 22.28
C ALA A 503 18.22 -9.86 22.20
N HIS A 504 17.48 -10.95 22.43
CA HIS A 504 18.01 -12.31 22.41
C HIS A 504 17.59 -13.03 21.12
N PRO A 505 18.53 -13.45 20.25
CA PRO A 505 18.18 -14.22 19.06
C PRO A 505 17.59 -15.59 19.42
N PRO A 506 16.59 -16.08 18.66
CA PRO A 506 16.00 -17.39 18.87
C PRO A 506 17.02 -18.47 18.52
N LEU A 507 17.00 -19.58 19.27
CA LEU A 507 17.88 -20.70 18.99
C LEU A 507 17.46 -21.40 17.69
N PRO A 508 18.41 -21.92 16.88
CA PRO A 508 18.07 -22.74 15.74
C PRO A 508 17.33 -24.00 16.22
N LEU A 509 16.23 -24.34 15.55
CA LEU A 509 15.40 -25.49 15.91
C LEU A 509 15.91 -26.73 15.20
N THR A 510 16.40 -27.72 15.95
CA THR A 510 16.81 -29.02 15.40
C THR A 510 15.73 -30.07 15.66
N LEU A 511 15.57 -31.01 14.73
CA LEU A 511 14.65 -32.14 14.90
C LEU A 511 15.05 -33.00 16.11
N SER A 512 16.36 -33.12 16.41
CA SER A 512 16.86 -33.84 17.58
C SER A 512 16.38 -33.24 18.89
N THR A 513 16.37 -31.90 19.02
CA THR A 513 15.81 -31.23 20.20
C THR A 513 14.33 -31.53 20.38
N LEU A 514 13.53 -31.52 19.30
CA LEU A 514 12.10 -31.84 19.37
C LEU A 514 11.83 -33.31 19.73
N VAL A 515 12.60 -34.24 19.14
CA VAL A 515 12.51 -35.68 19.43
C VAL A 515 12.91 -35.98 20.89
N SER A 516 13.86 -35.23 21.45
CA SER A 516 14.31 -35.40 22.85
C SER A 516 13.20 -35.14 23.88
N PHE A 517 12.14 -34.41 23.53
CA PHE A 517 10.98 -34.22 24.40
C PHE A 517 9.96 -35.37 24.31
N GLY A 518 10.00 -36.15 23.22
CA GLY A 518 9.10 -37.29 23.01
C GLY A 518 9.66 -38.64 23.44
N ASN A 519 10.98 -38.76 23.61
CA ASN A 519 11.66 -40.03 23.90
C ASN A 519 12.52 -39.96 25.19
N PRO A 520 12.10 -40.58 26.32
CA PRO A 520 10.78 -41.18 26.59
C PRO A 520 9.72 -40.13 26.96
N LEU A 521 8.47 -40.39 26.57
CA LEU A 521 7.32 -39.54 26.91
C LEU A 521 6.98 -39.68 28.40
N THR A 522 7.50 -38.77 29.22
CA THR A 522 7.23 -38.71 30.66
C THR A 522 6.58 -37.37 31.04
N PRO A 523 5.84 -37.30 32.16
CA PRO A 523 5.32 -36.02 32.68
C PRO A 523 6.40 -34.94 32.84
N ALA A 524 7.60 -35.33 33.28
CA ALA A 524 8.74 -34.42 33.41
C ALA A 524 9.23 -33.91 32.04
N SER A 525 9.19 -34.75 31.00
CA SER A 525 9.54 -34.35 29.63
C SER A 525 8.56 -33.33 29.06
N VAL A 526 7.26 -33.49 29.33
CA VAL A 526 6.23 -32.51 28.93
C VAL A 526 6.43 -31.17 29.65
N LEU A 527 6.72 -31.16 30.95
CA LEU A 527 7.03 -29.91 31.67
C LEU A 527 8.32 -29.22 31.17
N ARG A 528 9.35 -30.01 30.79
CA ARG A 528 10.56 -29.49 30.11
C ARG A 528 10.20 -28.86 28.76
N SER A 529 9.27 -29.48 28.03
CA SER A 529 8.75 -28.95 26.77
C SER A 529 7.99 -27.64 26.97
N VAL A 530 7.14 -27.50 28.01
CA VAL A 530 6.45 -26.23 28.32
C VAL A 530 7.45 -25.11 28.60
N THR A 531 8.47 -25.40 29.41
CA THR A 531 9.51 -24.42 29.75
C THR A 531 10.24 -23.94 28.50
N TYR A 532 10.53 -24.87 27.57
CA TYR A 532 11.08 -24.55 26.27
C TYR A 532 10.13 -23.64 25.46
N VAL A 533 8.85 -23.99 25.35
CA VAL A 533 7.82 -23.22 24.63
C VAL A 533 7.73 -21.77 25.16
N LEU A 534 7.62 -21.59 26.48
CA LEU A 534 7.52 -20.28 27.13
C LEU A 534 8.80 -19.44 26.96
N SER A 535 9.97 -20.07 26.82
CA SER A 535 11.22 -19.36 26.57
C SER A 535 11.41 -18.96 25.09
N GLU A 536 10.97 -19.80 24.16
CA GLU A 536 11.34 -19.72 22.75
C GLU A 536 10.27 -19.05 21.87
N ILE A 537 8.98 -19.27 22.11
CA ILE A 537 7.91 -18.65 21.30
C ILE A 537 7.87 -17.12 21.49
N PRO A 538 7.91 -16.56 22.72
CA PRO A 538 7.91 -15.11 22.91
C PRO A 538 9.08 -14.40 22.24
N ARG A 539 10.29 -14.99 22.23
CA ARG A 539 11.45 -14.43 21.52
C ARG A 539 11.19 -14.32 20.02
N ARG A 540 10.66 -15.38 19.40
CA ARG A 540 10.32 -15.39 17.96
C ARG A 540 9.21 -14.40 17.63
N MET A 541 8.20 -14.27 18.50
CA MET A 541 7.14 -13.28 18.32
C MET A 541 7.64 -11.85 18.50
N ALA A 542 8.50 -11.58 19.49
CA ALA A 542 9.07 -10.26 19.73
C ALA A 542 9.89 -9.77 18.52
N GLN A 543 10.75 -10.63 17.98
CA GLN A 543 11.48 -10.32 16.75
C GLN A 543 10.55 -10.09 15.56
N ARG A 544 9.45 -10.84 15.46
CA ARG A 544 8.48 -10.67 14.38
C ARG A 544 7.73 -9.34 14.50
N VAL A 545 7.33 -8.96 15.71
CA VAL A 545 6.73 -7.65 15.99
C VAL A 545 7.70 -6.54 15.62
N ARG A 546 8.98 -6.64 16.01
CA ARG A 546 10.02 -5.66 15.63
C ARG A 546 10.26 -5.59 14.13
N ALA A 547 10.27 -6.73 13.44
CA ALA A 547 10.38 -6.76 11.98
C ALA A 547 9.19 -6.06 11.30
N LEU A 548 7.97 -6.26 11.81
CA LEU A 548 6.75 -5.60 11.31
C LEU A 548 6.71 -4.10 11.64
N GLU A 549 7.20 -3.69 12.81
CA GLU A 549 7.34 -2.27 13.19
C GLU A 549 8.44 -1.56 12.39
N GLY A 550 9.48 -2.28 11.97
CA GLY A 550 10.57 -1.76 11.14
C GLY A 550 10.22 -1.61 9.66
N LEU A 551 9.02 -1.97 9.24
CA LEU A 551 8.55 -1.76 7.87
C LEU A 551 8.38 -0.26 7.57
N PRO A 552 8.53 0.17 6.30
CA PRO A 552 8.20 1.54 5.91
C PRO A 552 6.77 1.89 6.30
N PHE A 553 6.55 3.11 6.79
CA PHE A 553 5.27 3.54 7.37
C PHE A 553 4.06 3.21 6.48
N ILE A 554 4.14 3.50 5.18
CA ILE A 554 3.08 3.23 4.19
C ILE A 554 2.67 1.75 4.19
N VAL A 555 3.66 0.85 4.31
CA VAL A 555 3.45 -0.60 4.33
C VAL A 555 2.90 -1.04 5.70
N GLY A 556 3.42 -0.46 6.78
CA GLY A 556 2.97 -0.73 8.16
C GLY A 556 1.54 -0.28 8.44
N THR A 557 1.06 0.79 7.77
CA THR A 557 -0.31 1.31 7.87
C THR A 557 -1.34 0.54 7.04
N ASN A 558 -0.89 -0.41 6.20
CA ASN A 558 -1.82 -1.24 5.44
C ASN A 558 -2.69 -2.06 6.42
N PRO A 559 -4.03 -2.09 6.28
CA PRO A 559 -4.93 -2.74 7.24
C PRO A 559 -4.63 -4.23 7.43
N TYR A 560 -4.12 -4.92 6.40
CA TYR A 560 -3.75 -6.33 6.48
C TYR A 560 -2.47 -6.52 7.31
N VAL A 561 -1.45 -5.69 7.08
CA VAL A 561 -0.17 -5.74 7.83
C VAL A 561 -0.38 -5.32 9.27
N THR A 562 -1.15 -4.25 9.52
CA THR A 562 -1.50 -3.79 10.85
C THR A 562 -2.29 -4.84 11.64
N ARG A 563 -3.22 -5.56 10.98
CA ARG A 563 -3.98 -6.65 11.63
C ARG A 563 -3.06 -7.78 12.10
N THR A 564 -2.12 -8.18 11.26
CA THR A 564 -1.12 -9.21 11.61
C THR A 564 -0.17 -8.72 12.72
N LEU A 565 0.27 -7.46 12.67
CA LEU A 565 1.06 -6.84 13.74
C LEU A 565 0.34 -6.87 15.09
N ASN A 566 -0.92 -6.43 15.13
CA ASN A 566 -1.72 -6.44 16.35
C ASN A 566 -1.95 -7.88 16.85
N GLY A 567 -2.21 -8.82 15.94
CA GLY A 567 -2.28 -10.25 16.27
C GLY A 567 -1.02 -10.77 16.97
N HIS A 568 0.17 -10.47 16.43
CA HIS A 568 1.43 -10.88 17.05
C HIS A 568 1.73 -10.17 18.37
N ARG A 569 1.40 -8.88 18.50
CA ARG A 569 1.56 -8.13 19.76
C ARG A 569 0.70 -8.70 20.88
N ASP A 570 -0.56 -9.00 20.57
CA ASP A 570 -1.48 -9.58 21.56
C ASP A 570 -1.02 -10.97 22.01
N SER A 571 -0.61 -11.83 21.07
CA SER A 571 -0.09 -13.17 21.38
C SER A 571 1.25 -13.11 22.13
N PHE A 572 2.12 -12.15 21.80
CA PHE A 572 3.36 -11.91 22.54
C PHE A 572 3.06 -11.50 23.99
N ASN A 573 2.16 -10.53 24.20
CA ASN A 573 1.79 -10.07 25.53
C ASN A 573 1.17 -11.21 26.35
N LEU A 574 0.32 -12.05 25.73
CA LEU A 574 -0.28 -13.21 26.39
C LEU A 574 0.78 -14.19 26.90
N LEU A 575 1.75 -14.55 26.05
CA LEU A 575 2.77 -15.54 26.42
C LEU A 575 3.86 -14.96 27.33
N ALA A 576 4.27 -13.71 27.12
CA ALA A 576 5.31 -13.06 27.92
C ALA A 576 4.87 -12.78 29.36
N THR A 577 3.56 -12.67 29.60
CA THR A 577 2.98 -12.47 30.94
C THR A 577 2.37 -13.75 31.53
N TYR A 578 2.47 -14.87 30.82
CA TYR A 578 1.91 -16.13 31.27
C TYR A 578 2.68 -16.67 32.50
N PRO A 579 2.00 -17.13 33.56
CA PRO A 579 2.66 -17.67 34.75
C PRO A 579 3.45 -18.95 34.44
N GLU A 580 4.50 -19.22 35.22
CA GLU A 580 5.26 -20.47 35.09
C GLU A 580 4.38 -21.70 35.33
N VAL A 581 4.32 -22.59 34.34
CA VAL A 581 3.58 -23.85 34.41
C VAL A 581 4.41 -24.89 35.15
N ARG A 582 3.96 -25.28 36.35
CA ARG A 582 4.65 -26.27 37.20
C ARG A 582 3.89 -27.58 37.36
N THR A 583 2.58 -27.58 37.09
CA THR A 583 1.73 -28.76 37.23
C THR A 583 1.17 -29.22 35.87
N LEU A 584 0.76 -30.48 35.77
CA LEU A 584 0.10 -31.02 34.58
C LEU A 584 -1.30 -30.44 34.36
N GLU A 585 -1.96 -29.94 35.41
CA GLU A 585 -3.27 -29.29 35.30
C GLU A 585 -3.13 -27.89 34.70
N ASP A 586 -2.13 -27.12 35.14
CA ASP A 586 -1.76 -25.85 34.53
C ASP A 586 -1.37 -26.03 33.05
N ASN A 587 -0.71 -27.16 32.73
CA ASN A 587 -0.35 -27.49 31.35
C ASN A 587 -1.57 -27.69 30.46
N LYS A 588 -2.65 -28.30 30.94
CA LYS A 588 -3.89 -28.46 30.15
C LYS A 588 -4.48 -27.11 29.75
N HIS A 589 -4.54 -26.17 30.71
CA HIS A 589 -4.99 -24.81 30.43
C HIS A 589 -4.07 -24.07 29.45
N PHE A 590 -2.76 -24.29 29.58
CA PHE A 590 -1.78 -23.70 28.67
C PHE A 590 -1.90 -24.26 27.24
N VAL A 591 -2.17 -25.56 27.09
CA VAL A 591 -2.40 -26.20 25.79
C VAL A 591 -3.62 -25.61 25.08
N ASP A 592 -4.71 -25.36 25.81
CA ASP A 592 -5.91 -24.72 25.25
C ASP A 592 -5.59 -23.29 24.74
N GLU A 593 -4.82 -22.51 25.49
CA GLU A 593 -4.38 -21.17 25.07
C GLU A 593 -3.41 -21.21 23.87
N LEU A 594 -2.52 -22.20 23.83
CA LEU A 594 -1.64 -22.44 22.67
C LEU A 594 -2.43 -22.83 21.42
N ASP A 595 -3.48 -23.63 21.53
CA ASP A 595 -4.33 -24.01 20.39
C ASP A 595 -5.05 -22.78 19.83
N ILE A 596 -5.59 -21.91 20.70
CA ILE A 596 -6.18 -20.62 20.31
C ILE A 596 -5.15 -19.75 19.58
N LEU A 597 -3.91 -19.70 20.07
CA LEU A 597 -2.82 -18.96 19.44
C LEU A 597 -2.51 -19.51 18.04
N VAL A 598 -2.38 -20.82 17.87
CA VAL A 598 -2.12 -21.45 16.56
C VAL A 598 -3.27 -21.15 15.59
N GLN A 599 -4.52 -21.22 16.05
CA GLN A 599 -5.70 -20.90 15.25
C GLN A 599 -5.76 -19.42 14.84
N ARG A 600 -5.44 -18.50 15.76
CA ARG A 600 -5.42 -17.06 15.52
C ARG A 600 -4.46 -16.66 14.39
N HIS A 601 -3.30 -17.32 14.34
CA HIS A 601 -2.24 -17.07 13.35
C HIS A 601 -2.37 -17.93 12.06
N ARG A 602 -3.47 -18.67 11.88
CA ARG A 602 -3.70 -19.54 10.71
C ARG A 602 -3.64 -18.76 9.40
N ASN A 603 -4.24 -17.57 9.38
CA ASN A 603 -4.47 -16.76 8.17
C ASN A 603 -3.43 -15.64 7.96
N ASP A 604 -2.29 -15.66 8.67
CA ASP A 604 -1.30 -14.58 8.60
C ASP A 604 -0.60 -14.49 7.24
N ILE A 605 -0.15 -15.60 6.64
CA ILE A 605 0.54 -15.58 5.34
C ILE A 605 -0.36 -14.99 4.24
N PRO A 606 -1.60 -15.47 4.02
CA PRO A 606 -2.49 -14.91 3.00
C PRO A 606 -2.82 -13.44 3.24
N THR A 607 -3.00 -13.06 4.51
CA THR A 607 -3.29 -11.67 4.89
C THR A 607 -2.09 -10.77 4.60
N MET A 608 -0.88 -11.18 5.00
CA MET A 608 0.35 -10.45 4.69
C MET A 608 0.60 -10.38 3.18
N ALA A 609 0.47 -11.51 2.47
CA ALA A 609 0.62 -11.58 1.02
C ALA A 609 -0.25 -10.54 0.30
N LYS A 610 -1.52 -10.42 0.69
CA LYS A 610 -2.41 -9.40 0.15
C LYS A 610 -1.95 -7.98 0.49
N GLY A 611 -1.52 -7.74 1.73
CA GLY A 611 -0.96 -6.45 2.15
C GLY A 611 0.29 -6.05 1.35
N PHE A 612 1.21 -6.98 1.11
CA PHE A 612 2.40 -6.74 0.29
C PHE A 612 2.09 -6.59 -1.20
N GLN A 613 1.06 -7.27 -1.71
CA GLN A 613 0.60 -7.10 -3.08
C GLN A 613 0.13 -5.65 -3.32
N GLU A 614 -0.68 -5.10 -2.40
CA GLU A 614 -1.14 -3.70 -2.45
C GLU A 614 0.02 -2.70 -2.29
N CYS A 615 1.03 -3.06 -1.51
CA CYS A 615 2.20 -2.23 -1.22
C CYS A 615 3.40 -2.46 -2.15
N SER A 616 3.25 -3.28 -3.19
CA SER A 616 4.35 -3.72 -4.06
C SER A 616 5.01 -2.58 -4.85
N ARG A 617 4.34 -1.43 -4.97
CA ARG A 617 4.88 -0.21 -5.59
C ARG A 617 5.95 0.49 -4.74
N TYR A 618 6.00 0.21 -3.44
CA TYR A 618 6.80 0.96 -2.46
C TYR A 618 8.01 0.19 -1.93
N MET A 619 8.18 -1.07 -2.33
CA MET A 619 9.25 -1.95 -1.83
C MET A 619 9.79 -2.79 -2.99
N SER A 620 11.11 -3.03 -3.03
CA SER A 620 11.69 -3.86 -4.08
C SER A 620 11.22 -5.32 -3.94
N PRO A 621 11.10 -6.09 -5.05
CA PRO A 621 10.74 -7.50 -4.98
C PRO A 621 11.68 -8.32 -4.09
N THR A 622 12.96 -7.94 -4.03
CA THR A 622 13.97 -8.57 -3.16
C THR A 622 13.73 -8.31 -1.68
N GLN A 623 13.35 -7.08 -1.30
CA GLN A 623 13.00 -6.73 0.08
C GLN A 623 11.72 -7.45 0.53
N ILE A 624 10.72 -7.54 -0.34
CA ILE A 624 9.48 -8.28 -0.07
C ILE A 624 9.78 -9.76 0.15
N SER A 625 10.58 -10.37 -0.74
CA SER A 625 10.98 -11.77 -0.60
C SER A 625 11.74 -12.04 0.70
N ASN A 626 12.75 -11.24 1.03
CA ASN A 626 13.52 -11.42 2.26
C ASN A 626 12.63 -11.27 3.51
N PHE A 627 11.69 -10.33 3.49
CA PHE A 627 10.76 -10.11 4.60
C PHE A 627 9.77 -11.26 4.77
N LEU A 628 9.18 -11.74 3.66
CA LEU A 628 8.25 -12.88 3.66
C LEU A 628 8.96 -14.17 4.05
N ASP A 629 10.17 -14.40 3.58
CA ASP A 629 11.01 -15.54 3.99
C ASP A 629 11.20 -15.54 5.52
N GLY A 630 11.53 -14.38 6.11
CA GLY A 630 11.63 -14.23 7.55
C GLY A 630 10.30 -14.46 8.29
N ALA A 631 9.20 -13.97 7.73
CA ALA A 631 7.85 -14.14 8.27
C ALA A 631 7.42 -15.61 8.31
N ILE A 632 7.63 -16.30 7.20
CA ILE A 632 7.25 -17.70 7.04
C ILE A 632 8.17 -18.57 7.89
N ARG A 633 9.49 -18.32 7.93
CA ARG A 633 10.42 -19.05 8.80
C ARG A 633 9.99 -18.93 10.27
N SER A 634 9.71 -17.72 10.74
CA SER A 634 9.21 -17.47 12.10
C SER A 634 7.89 -18.23 12.37
N ARG A 635 6.96 -18.23 11.42
CA ARG A 635 5.69 -18.98 11.53
C ARG A 635 5.90 -20.50 11.60
N ILE A 636 6.75 -21.05 10.73
CA ILE A 636 7.09 -22.49 10.73
C ILE A 636 7.66 -22.86 12.10
N SER A 637 8.60 -22.08 12.63
CA SER A 637 9.20 -22.32 13.94
C SER A 637 8.17 -22.29 15.07
N VAL A 638 7.39 -21.20 15.17
CA VAL A 638 6.42 -21.01 16.26
C VAL A 638 5.36 -22.11 16.23
N ARG A 639 4.85 -22.42 15.04
CA ARG A 639 3.82 -23.45 14.87
C ARG A 639 4.35 -24.84 15.18
N LEU A 640 5.54 -25.20 14.69
CA LEU A 640 6.12 -26.51 14.96
C LEU A 640 6.40 -26.74 16.46
N ILE A 641 6.90 -25.71 17.16
CA ILE A 641 7.13 -25.79 18.62
C ILE A 641 5.79 -25.93 19.37
N ALA A 642 4.78 -25.14 19.01
CA ALA A 642 3.47 -25.20 19.64
C ALA A 642 2.75 -26.53 19.37
N GLU A 643 2.67 -26.96 18.11
CA GLU A 643 2.01 -28.21 17.71
C GLU A 643 2.72 -29.44 18.29
N GLN A 644 4.07 -29.44 18.37
CA GLN A 644 4.80 -30.51 19.03
C GLN A 644 4.38 -30.63 20.50
N HIS A 645 4.31 -29.50 21.21
CA HIS A 645 3.94 -29.49 22.61
C HIS A 645 2.47 -29.92 22.84
N ILE A 646 1.56 -29.44 21.98
CA ILE A 646 0.15 -29.83 21.98
C ILE A 646 0.03 -31.34 21.74
N ALA A 647 0.70 -31.87 20.71
CA ALA A 647 0.65 -33.29 20.35
C ALA A 647 1.23 -34.20 21.46
N LEU A 648 2.36 -33.82 22.06
CA LEU A 648 2.94 -34.56 23.19
C LEU A 648 2.03 -34.56 24.42
N SER A 649 1.37 -33.42 24.70
CA SER A 649 0.42 -33.30 25.81
C SER A 649 -0.84 -34.13 25.60
N HIS A 650 -1.37 -34.19 24.37
CA HIS A 650 -2.49 -35.06 24.03
C HIS A 650 -2.10 -36.54 24.06
N ALA A 651 -0.92 -36.91 23.55
CA ALA A 651 -0.42 -38.28 23.60
C ALA A 651 -0.29 -38.79 25.04
N LEU A 652 0.24 -37.95 25.94
CA LEU A 652 0.31 -38.28 27.38
C LEU A 652 -1.08 -38.42 28.03
N ALA A 653 -2.07 -37.67 27.55
CA ALA A 653 -3.44 -37.72 28.09
C ALA A 653 -4.25 -38.92 27.57
N MET A 654 -3.96 -39.41 26.36
CA MET A 654 -4.69 -40.51 25.73
C MET A 654 -4.22 -41.90 26.17
N ASP A 655 -2.93 -42.08 26.46
CA ASP A 655 -2.38 -43.40 26.78
C ASP A 655 -1.35 -43.39 27.92
N PRO A 656 -1.78 -43.39 29.20
CA PRO A 656 -0.88 -43.40 30.34
C PRO A 656 -0.07 -44.70 30.50
N GLY A 657 -0.39 -45.77 29.75
CA GLY A 657 0.28 -47.09 29.78
C GLY A 657 1.32 -47.33 28.67
N ALA A 658 1.44 -46.46 27.68
CA ALA A 658 2.39 -46.60 26.57
C ALA A 658 3.87 -46.40 26.98
N ALA A 659 4.14 -46.11 28.25
CA ALA A 659 5.48 -45.92 28.81
C ALA A 659 6.34 -47.21 28.84
N GLU A 660 5.74 -48.40 28.70
CA GLU A 660 6.44 -49.69 28.84
C GLU A 660 6.73 -50.43 27.52
N THR A 661 6.02 -50.13 26.41
CA THR A 661 6.17 -50.86 25.12
C THR A 661 7.04 -50.17 24.08
N GLY A 662 7.45 -48.92 24.29
CA GLY A 662 8.53 -48.27 23.52
C GLY A 662 8.28 -48.04 22.02
N VAL A 663 7.05 -48.17 21.53
CA VAL A 663 6.70 -47.92 20.12
C VAL A 663 5.49 -46.99 20.04
N LEU A 664 5.73 -45.68 20.14
CA LEU A 664 4.76 -44.69 19.65
C LEU A 664 4.85 -44.68 18.12
N LEU A 665 3.71 -44.76 17.43
CA LEU A 665 3.64 -44.62 15.96
C LEU A 665 4.21 -43.28 15.50
N HIS A 666 3.96 -42.21 16.28
CA HIS A 666 4.45 -40.85 16.04
C HIS A 666 4.91 -40.21 17.35
N ASN A 667 6.03 -39.48 17.31
CA ASN A 667 6.57 -38.72 18.44
C ASN A 667 6.10 -37.26 18.38
N GLY A 668 4.85 -37.04 18.79
CA GLY A 668 4.18 -35.76 18.58
C GLY A 668 3.89 -35.54 17.10
N VAL A 669 4.49 -34.50 16.52
CA VAL A 669 4.35 -34.12 15.10
C VAL A 669 5.41 -34.80 14.20
N ILE A 670 6.40 -35.48 14.79
CA ILE A 670 7.50 -36.13 14.06
C ILE A 670 7.22 -37.62 13.89
N ASP A 671 7.34 -38.10 12.65
CA ASP A 671 7.25 -39.52 12.32
C ASP A 671 8.67 -40.10 12.17
N PRO A 672 9.10 -41.04 13.03
CA PRO A 672 10.40 -41.68 12.93
C PRO A 672 10.53 -42.64 11.73
N LYS A 673 9.43 -43.05 11.10
CA LYS A 673 9.41 -43.97 9.96
C LYS A 673 8.58 -43.40 8.80
N CYS A 674 8.75 -42.11 8.50
CA CYS A 674 8.02 -41.45 7.42
C CYS A 674 8.38 -42.06 6.06
N SER A 675 7.39 -42.59 5.32
CA SER A 675 7.56 -43.11 3.95
C SER A 675 7.21 -42.04 2.91
N PRO A 676 8.17 -41.58 2.08
CA PRO A 676 7.90 -40.63 1.01
C PRO A 676 6.96 -41.20 -0.06
N ALA A 677 7.03 -42.50 -0.35
CA ALA A 677 6.20 -43.13 -1.38
C ALA A 677 4.71 -43.11 -1.01
N VAL A 678 4.38 -43.37 0.26
CA VAL A 678 3.00 -43.24 0.76
C VAL A 678 2.54 -41.79 0.65
N MET A 679 3.38 -40.83 1.06
CA MET A 679 3.05 -39.42 1.00
C MET A 679 2.79 -38.92 -0.43
N VAL A 680 3.62 -39.35 -1.39
CA VAL A 680 3.45 -39.04 -2.82
C VAL A 680 2.12 -39.57 -3.36
N ARG A 681 1.75 -40.81 -3.00
CA ARG A 681 0.45 -41.39 -3.42
C ARG A 681 -0.74 -40.63 -2.83
N MET A 682 -0.67 -40.28 -1.55
CA MET A 682 -1.74 -39.50 -0.90
C MET A 682 -1.89 -38.10 -1.52
N CYS A 683 -0.79 -37.36 -1.65
CA CYS A 683 -0.81 -36.03 -2.27
C CYS A 683 -1.26 -36.11 -3.74
N GLY A 684 -0.82 -37.16 -4.44
CA GLY A 684 -1.19 -37.43 -5.83
C GLY A 684 -2.69 -37.61 -6.03
N ALA A 685 -3.33 -38.46 -5.23
CA ALA A 685 -4.78 -38.68 -5.31
C ALA A 685 -5.57 -37.38 -5.09
N PHE A 686 -5.19 -36.60 -4.08
CA PHE A 686 -5.82 -35.31 -3.80
C PHE A 686 -5.64 -34.30 -4.96
N VAL A 687 -4.44 -34.21 -5.54
CA VAL A 687 -4.18 -33.29 -6.66
C VAL A 687 -4.86 -33.75 -7.95
N SER A 688 -4.97 -35.07 -8.20
CA SER A 688 -5.73 -35.62 -9.33
C SER A 688 -7.19 -35.18 -9.29
N GLU A 689 -7.88 -35.33 -8.15
CA GLU A 689 -9.28 -34.90 -7.99
C GLU A 689 -9.44 -33.39 -8.25
N LEU A 690 -8.53 -32.57 -7.72
CA LEU A 690 -8.51 -31.13 -7.93
C LEU A 690 -8.30 -30.77 -9.41
N CYS A 691 -7.39 -31.47 -10.08
CA CYS A 691 -7.06 -31.32 -11.49
C CYS A 691 -8.24 -31.64 -12.40
N GLU A 692 -8.91 -32.75 -12.16
CA GLU A 692 -10.11 -33.16 -12.90
C GLU A 692 -11.25 -32.16 -12.70
N ALA A 693 -11.47 -31.69 -11.47
CA ALA A 693 -12.52 -30.72 -11.18
C ALA A 693 -12.31 -29.36 -11.88
N THR A 694 -11.06 -28.94 -12.11
CA THR A 694 -10.76 -27.60 -12.64
C THR A 694 -10.39 -27.60 -14.13
N LEU A 695 -9.62 -28.59 -14.59
CA LEU A 695 -9.08 -28.68 -15.95
C LEU A 695 -9.69 -29.83 -16.76
N GLY A 696 -10.51 -30.69 -16.15
CA GLY A 696 -11.22 -31.79 -16.83
C GLY A 696 -10.41 -33.04 -17.10
N ALA A 697 -9.11 -33.05 -16.77
CA ALA A 697 -8.23 -34.21 -16.94
C ALA A 697 -7.08 -34.20 -15.93
N SER A 698 -6.58 -35.38 -15.55
CA SER A 698 -5.42 -35.54 -14.65
C SER A 698 -4.35 -36.47 -15.24
N PRO A 699 -3.05 -36.20 -15.02
CA PRO A 699 -1.98 -37.12 -15.37
C PRO A 699 -1.80 -38.23 -14.32
N ASN A 700 -1.32 -39.40 -14.76
CA ASN A 700 -0.97 -40.51 -13.88
C ASN A 700 0.41 -40.31 -13.22
N ILE A 701 0.60 -40.85 -12.02
CA ILE A 701 1.89 -40.81 -11.30
C ILE A 701 2.59 -42.17 -11.40
N THR A 702 3.88 -42.15 -11.75
CA THR A 702 4.75 -43.34 -11.72
C THR A 702 5.89 -43.11 -10.73
N ILE A 703 6.05 -44.01 -9.76
CA ILE A 703 7.09 -43.91 -8.71
C ILE A 703 8.21 -44.92 -9.01
N ASP A 704 9.43 -44.41 -9.18
CA ASP A 704 10.67 -45.17 -9.45
C ASP A 704 11.69 -45.02 -8.30
N GLY A 705 12.72 -45.87 -8.27
CA GLY A 705 13.79 -45.85 -7.27
C GLY A 705 13.54 -46.80 -6.09
N CYS A 706 13.67 -46.31 -4.85
CA CYS A 706 13.46 -47.10 -3.63
C CYS A 706 12.17 -46.67 -2.89
N PRO A 707 10.99 -47.23 -3.24
CA PRO A 707 9.72 -46.85 -2.61
C PRO A 707 9.61 -47.25 -1.13
N GLU A 708 10.38 -48.25 -0.69
CA GLU A 708 10.41 -48.73 0.70
C GLU A 708 11.28 -47.88 1.64
N ALA A 709 11.89 -46.81 1.13
CA ALA A 709 12.71 -45.92 1.94
C ALA A 709 11.87 -45.24 3.04
N THR A 710 12.39 -45.23 4.27
CA THR A 710 11.79 -44.51 5.41
C THR A 710 12.85 -43.63 6.08
N PHE A 711 12.43 -42.52 6.66
CA PHE A 711 13.31 -41.59 7.37
C PHE A 711 12.54 -40.79 8.42
N THR A 712 13.26 -40.25 9.41
CA THR A 712 12.67 -39.39 10.44
C THR A 712 12.41 -37.99 9.90
N TYR A 713 11.14 -37.58 9.82
CA TYR A 713 10.76 -36.24 9.34
C TYR A 713 9.41 -35.79 9.86
N VAL A 714 9.03 -34.55 9.54
CA VAL A 714 7.71 -33.98 9.83
C VAL A 714 6.77 -34.24 8.63
N PRO A 715 5.77 -35.14 8.73
CA PRO A 715 4.91 -35.50 7.60
C PRO A 715 4.20 -34.30 6.97
N VAL A 716 3.67 -33.39 7.79
CA VAL A 716 2.94 -32.18 7.33
C VAL A 716 3.82 -31.28 6.45
N HIS A 717 5.12 -31.17 6.74
CA HIS A 717 6.03 -30.37 5.91
C HIS A 717 6.26 -31.03 4.55
N LEU A 718 6.44 -32.35 4.53
CA LEU A 718 6.62 -33.12 3.30
C LEU A 718 5.35 -33.09 2.44
N GLU A 719 4.18 -33.25 3.06
CA GLU A 719 2.87 -33.14 2.42
C GLU A 719 2.70 -31.78 1.72
N TYR A 720 3.03 -30.69 2.41
CA TYR A 720 2.95 -29.34 1.85
C TYR A 720 3.85 -29.16 0.63
N ILE A 721 5.12 -29.57 0.74
CA ILE A 721 6.09 -29.47 -0.36
C ILE A 721 5.58 -30.27 -1.57
N LEU A 722 5.22 -31.55 -1.36
CA LEU A 722 4.79 -32.44 -2.44
C LEU A 722 3.50 -31.97 -3.09
N THR A 723 2.51 -31.54 -2.31
CA THR A 723 1.23 -31.06 -2.84
C THR A 723 1.41 -29.87 -3.77
N GLU A 724 2.21 -28.88 -3.40
CA GLU A 724 2.45 -27.72 -4.26
C GLU A 724 3.30 -28.05 -5.50
N MET A 725 4.26 -28.97 -5.39
CA MET A 725 5.03 -29.42 -6.55
C MET A 725 4.17 -30.21 -7.54
N LEU A 726 3.33 -31.12 -7.04
CA LEU A 726 2.42 -31.92 -7.85
C LEU A 726 1.35 -31.04 -8.53
N LYS A 727 0.77 -30.04 -7.84
CA LYS A 727 -0.15 -29.08 -8.48
C LYS A 727 0.50 -28.38 -9.68
N ASN A 728 1.74 -27.91 -9.54
CA ASN A 728 2.44 -27.24 -10.62
C ASN A 728 2.75 -28.20 -11.77
N ALA A 729 3.28 -29.39 -11.48
CA ALA A 729 3.58 -30.42 -12.48
C ALA A 729 2.31 -30.85 -13.26
N PHE A 730 1.21 -31.10 -12.54
CA PHE A 730 -0.06 -31.53 -13.12
C PHE A 730 -0.65 -30.45 -14.01
N ARG A 731 -0.72 -29.21 -13.50
CA ARG A 731 -1.22 -28.06 -14.26
C ARG A 731 -0.40 -27.86 -15.54
N ALA A 732 0.92 -27.80 -15.44
CA ALA A 732 1.80 -27.57 -16.58
C ALA A 732 1.64 -28.66 -17.64
N THR A 733 1.59 -29.93 -17.21
CA THR A 733 1.38 -31.08 -18.10
C THR A 733 0.05 -31.00 -18.86
N VAL A 734 -1.04 -30.70 -18.15
CA VAL A 734 -2.39 -30.62 -18.76
C VAL A 734 -2.50 -29.41 -19.69
N GLU A 735 -2.04 -28.23 -19.26
CA GLU A 735 -2.06 -27.01 -20.08
C GLU A 735 -1.21 -27.15 -21.34
N HIS A 736 -0.02 -27.73 -21.24
CA HIS A 736 0.86 -27.95 -22.38
C HIS A 736 0.26 -28.96 -23.37
N HIS A 737 -0.31 -30.06 -22.87
CA HIS A 737 -1.01 -31.04 -23.70
C HIS A 737 -2.21 -30.43 -24.43
N HIS A 738 -3.02 -29.61 -23.75
CA HIS A 738 -4.14 -28.88 -24.38
C HIS A 738 -3.66 -27.88 -25.45
N LYS A 739 -2.52 -27.22 -25.25
CA LYS A 739 -1.92 -26.33 -26.25
C LYS A 739 -1.47 -27.09 -27.51
N LEU A 740 -0.88 -28.27 -27.36
CA LEU A 740 -0.37 -29.07 -28.49
C LEU A 740 -1.47 -29.80 -29.26
N HIS A 741 -2.46 -30.37 -28.56
CA HIS A 741 -3.44 -31.28 -29.16
C HIS A 741 -4.89 -30.77 -29.17
N GLY A 742 -5.17 -29.62 -28.55
CA GLY A 742 -6.51 -29.04 -28.41
C GLY A 742 -7.36 -29.72 -27.33
N LEU A 743 -8.43 -29.04 -26.87
CA LEU A 743 -9.30 -29.51 -25.77
C LEU A 743 -10.04 -30.84 -26.02
N ALA A 744 -10.14 -31.29 -27.28
CA ALA A 744 -10.94 -32.45 -27.68
C ALA A 744 -10.10 -33.64 -28.20
N SER A 745 -8.79 -33.64 -27.93
CA SER A 745 -7.89 -34.71 -28.36
C SER A 745 -8.05 -35.97 -27.49
N SER A 746 -8.07 -37.16 -28.11
CA SER A 746 -8.07 -38.46 -27.43
C SER A 746 -6.67 -38.97 -27.07
N HIS A 747 -5.62 -38.16 -27.19
CA HIS A 747 -4.26 -38.57 -26.81
C HIS A 747 -4.13 -38.65 -25.28
N PRO A 748 -3.51 -39.73 -24.74
CA PRO A 748 -3.33 -39.88 -23.31
C PRO A 748 -2.31 -38.87 -22.76
N LEU A 749 -2.61 -38.29 -21.60
CA LEU A 749 -1.71 -37.37 -20.90
C LEU A 749 -0.40 -38.09 -20.50
N PRO A 750 0.77 -37.45 -20.64
CA PRO A 750 2.03 -38.04 -20.21
C PRO A 750 2.08 -38.15 -18.66
N PRO A 751 2.64 -39.24 -18.11
CA PRO A 751 2.70 -39.44 -16.67
C PRO A 751 3.79 -38.58 -16.01
N VAL A 752 3.54 -38.15 -14.77
CA VAL A 752 4.52 -37.48 -13.92
C VAL A 752 5.38 -38.55 -13.24
N GLN A 753 6.70 -38.51 -13.49
CA GLN A 753 7.65 -39.49 -12.98
C GLN A 753 8.29 -38.99 -11.68
N ILE A 754 8.28 -39.82 -10.63
CA ILE A 754 8.83 -39.47 -9.32
C ILE A 754 9.86 -40.50 -8.91
N THR A 755 11.13 -40.09 -8.77
CA THR A 755 12.22 -40.99 -8.35
C THR A 755 12.61 -40.70 -6.90
N ILE A 756 12.57 -41.71 -6.04
CA ILE A 756 12.96 -41.61 -4.62
C ILE A 756 14.33 -42.29 -4.42
N SER A 757 15.29 -41.55 -3.86
CA SER A 757 16.63 -42.05 -3.54
C SER A 757 16.89 -41.90 -2.03
N PRO A 758 17.16 -43.00 -1.30
CA PRO A 758 17.39 -42.98 0.15
C PRO A 758 18.74 -42.32 0.49
N PRO A 759 18.90 -41.82 1.72
CA PRO A 759 20.19 -41.30 2.19
C PRO A 759 21.25 -42.41 2.17
N THR A 760 22.49 -42.05 1.83
CA THR A 760 23.66 -42.95 1.84
C THR A 760 24.72 -42.42 2.80
N SER A 761 25.68 -43.25 3.22
CA SER A 761 26.73 -42.84 4.16
C SER A 761 27.60 -41.68 3.68
N SER A 762 27.70 -41.46 2.37
CA SER A 762 28.39 -40.30 1.76
C SER A 762 27.50 -39.07 1.58
N HIS A 763 26.17 -39.23 1.55
CA HIS A 763 25.21 -38.14 1.34
C HIS A 763 24.00 -38.30 2.30
N PRO A 764 23.92 -37.50 3.39
CA PRO A 764 22.88 -37.61 4.41
C PRO A 764 21.52 -37.02 3.99
N PHE A 765 21.26 -36.95 2.68
CA PHE A 765 20.07 -36.34 2.11
C PHE A 765 19.19 -37.39 1.44
N LEU A 766 17.93 -37.47 1.86
CA LEU A 766 16.88 -38.09 1.05
C LEU A 766 16.62 -37.20 -0.17
N SER A 767 16.68 -37.78 -1.37
CA SER A 767 16.45 -37.05 -2.62
C SER A 767 15.19 -37.54 -3.32
N ILE A 768 14.26 -36.63 -3.61
CA ILE A 768 13.05 -36.88 -4.40
C ILE A 768 13.16 -36.07 -5.68
N ARG A 769 13.14 -36.73 -6.83
CA ARG A 769 13.10 -36.08 -8.15
C ARG A 769 11.68 -36.18 -8.70
N ILE A 770 11.08 -35.06 -9.10
CA ILE A 770 9.79 -35.00 -9.77
C ILE A 770 10.05 -34.50 -11.19
N ARG A 771 9.59 -35.26 -12.19
CA ARG A 771 9.74 -34.92 -13.61
C ARG A 771 8.37 -34.82 -14.27
N ASP A 772 8.12 -33.70 -14.92
CA ASP A 772 6.94 -33.47 -15.75
C ASP A 772 7.28 -33.28 -17.23
N GLN A 773 6.24 -33.21 -18.06
CA GLN A 773 6.32 -32.89 -19.49
C GLN A 773 5.44 -31.66 -19.79
N GLY A 774 5.53 -30.64 -18.93
CA GLY A 774 4.69 -29.45 -18.95
C GLY A 774 5.15 -28.32 -19.87
N GLY A 775 6.07 -28.58 -20.80
CA GLY A 775 6.60 -27.56 -21.73
C GLY A 775 7.69 -26.66 -21.15
N GLY A 776 8.04 -26.81 -19.87
CA GLY A 776 9.15 -26.13 -19.22
C GLY A 776 8.96 -24.63 -18.98
N VAL A 777 9.96 -24.02 -18.36
CA VAL A 777 10.08 -22.61 -18.02
C VAL A 777 11.25 -22.02 -18.82
N SER A 778 11.01 -20.89 -19.50
CA SER A 778 12.03 -20.21 -20.27
C SER A 778 13.20 -19.71 -19.42
N ALA A 779 14.40 -19.62 -20.02
CA ALA A 779 15.62 -19.23 -19.32
C ALA A 779 15.57 -17.84 -18.68
N SER A 780 14.79 -16.91 -19.25
CA SER A 780 14.56 -15.57 -18.69
C SER A 780 13.72 -15.61 -17.40
N ASN A 781 12.77 -16.55 -17.33
CA ASN A 781 11.84 -16.70 -16.21
C ASN A 781 12.40 -17.58 -15.08
N MET A 782 13.39 -18.45 -15.36
CA MET A 782 14.06 -19.29 -14.37
C MET A 782 14.65 -18.52 -13.19
N ALA A 783 15.16 -17.31 -13.40
CA ALA A 783 15.68 -16.46 -12.32
C ALA A 783 14.57 -15.91 -11.38
N ARG A 784 13.32 -15.93 -11.82
CA ARG A 784 12.17 -15.30 -11.15
C ARG A 784 11.19 -16.30 -10.54
N ILE A 785 11.35 -17.61 -10.79
CA ILE A 785 10.42 -18.66 -10.31
C ILE A 785 10.24 -18.67 -8.78
N PHE A 786 11.29 -18.32 -8.05
CA PHE A 786 11.25 -18.25 -6.58
C PHE A 786 10.85 -16.86 -6.04
N SER A 787 10.48 -15.93 -6.90
CA SER A 787 9.97 -14.63 -6.47
C SER A 787 8.48 -14.73 -6.12
N TYR A 788 8.09 -14.24 -4.94
CA TYR A 788 6.68 -14.14 -4.53
C TYR A 788 5.84 -13.22 -5.43
N ALA A 789 6.47 -12.42 -6.30
CA ALA A 789 5.78 -11.53 -7.23
C ALA A 789 5.57 -12.15 -8.63
N PHE A 790 5.99 -13.39 -8.84
CA PHE A 790 5.99 -14.06 -10.14
C PHE A 790 5.12 -15.32 -10.12
N THR A 791 4.35 -15.56 -11.18
CA THR A 791 3.58 -16.78 -11.38
C THR A 791 3.72 -17.25 -12.82
N THR A 792 3.83 -18.56 -13.01
CA THR A 792 3.86 -19.19 -14.33
C THR A 792 2.48 -19.41 -14.94
N ALA A 793 1.40 -19.12 -14.19
CA ALA A 793 0.02 -19.16 -14.71
C ALA A 793 -0.27 -17.85 -15.48
N GLY A 794 -0.41 -17.93 -16.80
CA GLY A 794 -0.72 -16.80 -17.67
C GLY A 794 -2.21 -16.40 -17.70
N HIS A 795 -2.51 -15.20 -18.19
CA HIS A 795 -3.87 -14.76 -18.52
C HIS A 795 -4.31 -15.36 -19.87
N ALA A 796 -5.61 -15.65 -20.03
CA ALA A 796 -6.16 -16.17 -21.28
C ALA A 796 -6.04 -15.22 -22.49
N ASP A 797 -5.73 -13.94 -22.25
CA ASP A 797 -5.62 -12.89 -23.28
C ASP A 797 -4.19 -12.60 -23.76
N ASP A 798 -3.16 -13.30 -23.24
CA ASP A 798 -1.76 -13.04 -23.63
C ASP A 798 -1.29 -14.00 -24.73
N HIS A 799 -1.30 -13.54 -25.98
CA HIS A 799 -0.90 -14.31 -27.17
C HIS A 799 0.58 -14.76 -27.18
N ASN A 800 1.40 -14.30 -26.23
CA ASN A 800 2.83 -14.65 -26.14
C ASN A 800 3.20 -15.62 -25.00
N GLY A 801 2.24 -16.10 -24.20
CA GLY A 801 2.51 -17.15 -23.19
C GLY A 801 3.56 -16.80 -22.14
N ASP A 802 3.91 -15.53 -21.97
CA ASP A 802 4.94 -15.08 -21.05
C ASP A 802 4.29 -14.75 -19.70
N GLY A 803 4.63 -15.53 -18.66
CA GLY A 803 4.10 -15.33 -17.32
C GLY A 803 4.42 -13.91 -16.81
N GLY A 804 3.38 -13.14 -16.52
CA GLY A 804 3.53 -11.78 -16.02
C GLY A 804 3.66 -11.72 -14.50
N PRO A 805 4.37 -10.71 -13.93
CA PRO A 805 4.13 -10.34 -12.54
C PRO A 805 2.65 -9.98 -12.39
N TYR A 806 1.98 -10.53 -11.39
CA TYR A 806 0.56 -10.28 -11.06
C TYR A 806 -0.52 -10.92 -11.96
N ALA A 807 -0.22 -11.97 -12.73
CA ALA A 807 -1.17 -12.61 -13.66
C ALA A 807 -2.38 -13.36 -13.05
N ALA A 808 -2.50 -13.44 -11.72
CA ALA A 808 -3.62 -14.11 -11.05
C ALA A 808 -4.50 -13.12 -10.26
N GLN A 809 -5.49 -12.51 -10.91
CA GLN A 809 -6.59 -11.82 -10.20
C GLN A 809 -8.02 -12.16 -10.65
N HIS A 810 -8.22 -13.10 -11.58
CA HIS A 810 -9.58 -13.53 -11.92
C HIS A 810 -9.69 -15.03 -12.23
N ILE A 811 -9.79 -15.86 -11.18
CA ILE A 811 -10.65 -17.04 -11.22
C ILE A 811 -11.49 -17.00 -9.93
N GLY A 812 -12.65 -16.36 -10.04
CA GLY A 812 -13.72 -16.54 -9.08
C GLY A 812 -14.29 -17.94 -9.26
N GLY A 813 -14.10 -18.78 -8.25
CA GLY A 813 -14.65 -20.13 -8.22
C GLY A 813 -14.70 -20.59 -6.77
N SER A 814 -15.82 -20.32 -6.10
CA SER A 814 -16.21 -21.08 -4.92
C SER A 814 -16.58 -22.48 -5.42
N ALA A 815 -15.59 -23.31 -5.71
CA ALA A 815 -15.80 -24.69 -6.12
C ALA A 815 -15.72 -25.60 -4.88
N ALA A 816 -16.88 -26.15 -4.54
CA ALA A 816 -17.08 -27.40 -3.82
C ALA A 816 -16.43 -27.57 -2.42
N ILE A 817 -17.10 -27.04 -1.39
CA ILE A 817 -17.34 -27.85 -0.18
C ILE A 817 -18.84 -28.14 -0.16
N GLY A 818 -19.24 -29.15 -0.92
CA GLY A 818 -20.57 -29.71 -0.86
C GLY A 818 -20.72 -30.55 0.40
N SER A 819 -21.72 -30.22 1.21
CA SER A 819 -22.27 -31.11 2.22
C SER A 819 -22.79 -32.40 1.54
N GLY A 820 -22.18 -33.55 1.83
CA GLY A 820 -22.75 -34.85 1.45
C GLY A 820 -21.78 -36.02 1.42
N SER A 821 -21.60 -36.69 2.57
CA SER A 821 -21.77 -38.14 2.74
C SER A 821 -21.10 -38.56 4.05
N ALA A 822 -21.91 -38.89 5.05
CA ALA A 822 -21.48 -39.64 6.21
C ALA A 822 -21.22 -41.09 5.74
N GLY A 823 -19.95 -41.47 5.67
CA GLY A 823 -19.50 -42.86 5.48
C GLY A 823 -18.55 -43.22 6.62
N GLU A 824 -18.92 -44.23 7.40
CA GLU A 824 -18.13 -44.79 8.49
C GLU A 824 -16.77 -45.29 8.00
N GLY A 825 -15.71 -44.65 8.48
CA GLY A 825 -14.33 -45.00 8.17
C GLY A 825 -13.42 -43.90 8.70
N GLY A 826 -12.99 -44.04 9.96
CA GLY A 826 -12.11 -43.08 10.63
C GLY A 826 -10.77 -42.95 9.93
N ASN A 827 -10.65 -41.96 9.04
CA ASN A 827 -9.38 -41.56 8.47
C ASN A 827 -8.82 -40.37 9.26
N LEU A 828 -7.68 -40.61 9.90
CA LEU A 828 -6.74 -39.65 10.52
C LEU A 828 -6.46 -38.38 9.69
N PHE A 829 -6.79 -38.45 8.39
CA PHE A 829 -6.68 -37.40 7.39
C PHE A 829 -7.60 -36.19 7.64
N GLY A 830 -8.77 -36.36 8.25
CA GLY A 830 -9.70 -35.26 8.56
C GLY A 830 -9.29 -34.41 9.77
N GLU A 831 -8.76 -35.03 10.82
CA GLU A 831 -8.44 -34.35 12.08
C GLU A 831 -7.15 -33.52 12.01
N ILE A 832 -6.15 -33.97 11.22
CA ILE A 832 -4.88 -33.25 11.06
C ILE A 832 -5.03 -32.09 10.07
N THR A 833 -5.87 -32.23 9.05
CA THR A 833 -6.14 -31.16 8.06
C THR A 833 -7.11 -30.09 8.59
N GLU A 834 -7.99 -30.41 9.55
CA GLU A 834 -8.78 -29.41 10.28
C GLU A 834 -7.89 -28.45 11.09
N LYS A 835 -6.77 -28.94 11.63
CA LYS A 835 -5.79 -28.16 12.39
C LYS A 835 -4.67 -27.56 11.52
N GLY A 836 -4.40 -28.17 10.37
CA GLY A 836 -3.40 -27.80 9.35
C GLY A 836 -3.79 -26.64 8.43
N ILE A 837 -2.80 -25.94 7.88
CA ILE A 837 -2.86 -24.78 6.96
C ILE A 837 -3.89 -24.95 5.81
N GLN A 838 -5.09 -24.34 5.87
CA GLN A 838 -6.15 -24.47 4.85
C GLN A 838 -6.20 -23.37 3.78
N VAL A 839 -5.34 -22.35 3.83
CA VAL A 839 -5.49 -21.23 2.89
C VAL A 839 -4.64 -21.46 1.64
N GLY A 840 -5.31 -21.79 0.53
CA GLY A 840 -4.72 -21.94 -0.80
C GLY A 840 -4.78 -23.34 -1.41
N LEU A 841 -5.26 -24.34 -0.65
CA LEU A 841 -5.38 -25.72 -1.16
C LEU A 841 -6.52 -25.91 -2.18
N GLY A 842 -7.55 -25.06 -2.16
CA GLY A 842 -8.74 -25.20 -3.01
C GLY A 842 -8.62 -24.71 -4.46
N THR A 843 -7.45 -24.26 -4.91
CA THR A 843 -7.23 -23.80 -6.28
C THR A 843 -5.93 -24.38 -6.85
N ILE A 844 -5.96 -24.85 -8.11
CA ILE A 844 -4.77 -25.39 -8.80
C ILE A 844 -3.70 -24.32 -9.04
N ALA A 845 -4.09 -23.07 -9.25
CA ALA A 845 -3.16 -21.94 -9.39
C ALA A 845 -3.38 -20.94 -8.23
N GLY A 846 -2.36 -20.77 -7.40
CA GLY A 846 -2.36 -19.81 -6.29
C GLY A 846 -1.81 -18.43 -6.67
N LEU A 847 -1.65 -17.56 -5.67
CA LEU A 847 -1.15 -16.19 -5.81
C LEU A 847 0.38 -16.08 -6.13
N GLY A 848 1.03 -17.15 -6.59
CA GLY A 848 2.49 -17.18 -6.85
C GLY A 848 3.38 -17.53 -5.63
N TYR A 849 2.80 -17.99 -4.51
CA TYR A 849 3.53 -18.26 -3.26
C TYR A 849 3.97 -19.72 -3.08
N GLY A 850 3.43 -20.66 -3.84
CA GLY A 850 3.62 -22.10 -3.63
C GLY A 850 5.08 -22.53 -3.74
N LEU A 851 5.73 -22.23 -4.87
CA LEU A 851 7.13 -22.64 -5.13
C LEU A 851 8.16 -22.00 -4.17
N PRO A 852 8.12 -20.67 -3.91
CA PRO A 852 9.00 -20.07 -2.90
C PRO A 852 8.80 -20.66 -1.49
N LEU A 853 7.55 -20.96 -1.12
CA LEU A 853 7.20 -21.53 0.18
C LEU A 853 7.72 -22.96 0.33
N SER A 854 7.54 -23.82 -0.68
CA SER A 854 8.10 -25.19 -0.69
C SER A 854 9.62 -25.20 -0.56
N ARG A 855 10.31 -24.25 -1.22
CA ARG A 855 11.76 -24.08 -1.05
C ARG A 855 12.14 -23.71 0.37
N LEU A 856 11.37 -22.85 1.04
CA LEU A 856 11.65 -22.47 2.42
C LEU A 856 11.41 -23.63 3.40
N TYR A 857 10.34 -24.41 3.22
CA TYR A 857 10.09 -25.63 4.01
C TYR A 857 11.22 -26.66 3.86
N ALA A 858 11.71 -26.87 2.63
CA ALA A 858 12.85 -27.76 2.39
C ALA A 858 14.15 -27.24 3.06
N LYS A 859 14.42 -25.94 2.96
CA LYS A 859 15.61 -25.30 3.55
C LYS A 859 15.58 -25.22 5.08
N TYR A 860 14.40 -25.27 5.70
CA TYR A 860 14.25 -25.05 7.14
C TYR A 860 15.11 -26.01 8.00
N PHE A 861 15.24 -27.28 7.60
CA PHE A 861 16.10 -28.26 8.25
C PHE A 861 17.42 -28.53 7.49
N GLY A 862 17.91 -27.56 6.72
CA GLY A 862 19.16 -27.67 5.97
C GLY A 862 19.06 -28.48 4.67
N GLY A 863 17.84 -28.68 4.14
CA GLY A 863 17.63 -29.26 2.82
C GLY A 863 17.74 -28.23 1.68
N SER A 864 17.41 -28.66 0.46
CA SER A 864 17.37 -27.78 -0.73
C SER A 864 16.28 -28.23 -1.71
N LEU A 865 15.84 -27.29 -2.54
CA LEU A 865 14.90 -27.51 -3.63
C LEU A 865 15.48 -26.82 -4.87
N ASP A 866 15.86 -27.63 -5.85
CA ASP A 866 16.50 -27.21 -7.09
C ASP A 866 15.55 -27.54 -8.25
N VAL A 867 15.36 -26.60 -9.18
CA VAL A 867 14.51 -26.79 -10.38
C VAL A 867 15.40 -26.65 -11.61
N PHE A 868 15.38 -27.66 -12.48
CA PHE A 868 16.03 -27.65 -13.78
C PHE A 868 14.97 -27.76 -14.84
N SER A 869 14.93 -26.79 -15.75
CA SER A 869 13.92 -26.74 -16.80
C SER A 869 14.53 -26.91 -18.17
N LEU A 870 13.85 -27.64 -19.05
CA LEU A 870 14.12 -27.67 -20.48
C LEU A 870 12.95 -27.02 -21.22
N ASP A 871 13.20 -25.83 -21.76
CA ASP A 871 12.21 -25.02 -22.47
C ASP A 871 11.62 -25.80 -23.67
N GLY A 872 10.30 -25.84 -23.74
CA GLY A 872 9.53 -26.60 -24.71
C GLY A 872 9.33 -28.09 -24.38
N TRP A 873 9.86 -28.60 -23.25
CA TRP A 873 9.71 -30.02 -22.89
C TRP A 873 9.13 -30.22 -21.49
N GLY A 874 9.80 -29.80 -20.42
CA GLY A 874 9.34 -30.05 -19.05
C GLY A 874 10.38 -29.73 -17.98
N ASP A 875 9.99 -29.89 -16.72
CA ASP A 875 10.81 -29.58 -15.56
C ASP A 875 11.26 -30.85 -14.80
N ASP A 876 12.49 -30.80 -14.29
CA ASP A 876 13.04 -31.72 -13.30
C ASP A 876 13.23 -30.97 -11.96
N VAL A 877 12.43 -31.31 -10.96
CA VAL A 877 12.52 -30.74 -9.60
C VAL A 877 13.21 -31.73 -8.68
N PHE A 878 14.31 -31.32 -8.04
CA PHE A 878 15.03 -32.10 -7.03
C PHE A 878 14.77 -31.53 -5.64
N ILE A 879 14.17 -32.34 -4.77
CA ILE A 879 13.96 -32.03 -3.36
C ILE A 879 14.98 -32.85 -2.55
N LYS A 880 15.88 -32.18 -1.84
CA LYS A 880 16.87 -32.80 -0.96
C LYS A 880 16.52 -32.48 0.48
N LEU A 881 16.22 -33.49 1.28
CA LEU A 881 15.85 -33.35 2.70
C LEU A 881 16.92 -33.98 3.57
N ARG A 882 17.45 -33.24 4.55
CA ARG A 882 18.45 -33.75 5.48
C ARG A 882 17.81 -34.76 6.42
N CYS A 883 18.35 -35.98 6.47
CA CYS A 883 17.95 -36.98 7.44
C CYS A 883 18.73 -36.80 8.76
N LEU A 884 18.07 -37.11 9.88
CA LEU A 884 18.78 -37.32 11.14
C LEU A 884 19.58 -38.63 11.04
N LEU A 885 20.89 -38.52 10.85
CA LEU A 885 21.85 -39.55 11.23
C LEU A 885 22.54 -39.03 12.49
N ASP A 886 22.68 -39.90 13.48
CA ASP A 886 23.32 -39.60 14.76
C ASP A 886 24.65 -38.85 14.52
N ASP A 887 24.84 -37.75 15.25
CA ASP A 887 26.01 -36.86 15.28
C ASP A 887 26.30 -36.00 14.03
N ALA A 888 26.08 -34.68 14.16
CA ALA A 888 27.10 -33.63 13.93
C ALA A 888 26.46 -32.24 13.72
N GLY A 889 26.75 -31.35 14.68
CA GLY A 889 27.42 -30.08 14.40
C GLY A 889 26.61 -28.96 13.76
N ASP A 890 26.45 -27.90 14.54
CA ASP A 890 26.19 -26.52 14.15
C ASP A 890 26.59 -26.20 12.71
N ALA A 891 25.59 -25.99 11.86
CA ALA A 891 25.77 -25.25 10.61
C ALA A 891 25.06 -23.91 10.81
N GLU A 892 25.82 -22.81 10.78
CA GLU A 892 25.29 -21.45 10.71
C GLU A 892 24.32 -21.36 9.51
N ILE A 893 23.06 -21.01 9.79
CA ILE A 893 21.97 -20.81 8.81
C ILE A 893 21.86 -19.34 8.43
#